data_AF-A0A8I6SIU3-F1
#
_entry.id   AF-A0A8I6SIU3-F1
#
_cell.length_a   1.000
_cell.length_b   1.000
_cell.length_c   1.000
_cell.angle_alpha   90.00
_cell.angle_beta   90.00
_cell.angle_gamma   90.00
#
_symmetry.space_group_name_H-M   'P 1'
#
loop_
_entity.id
_entity.type
_entity.pdbx_description
1 polymer ?
#
loop_
_entity_poly.entity_id
_entity_poly.type
_entity_poly.pdbx_seq_one_letter_code
_entity_poly.pdbx_strand_id
1 'polypeptide(L)'
;MKAFARGQGDGNFRRPFVSRINLPMRLYTENGRPITDRDGVLLLNIAGKPLGKVDVHGFIFLDQRGRPLTDAANRKPNDIDFDPSTKPQYSSSELDLRCCSEVLFDVTGYPLTDLQGRPLVNRDGTCQLVFGPRGEPTSDVFGGPLLDKMGRDIMKDERPLTDTHGRPLHVYDQLRRPLTDLSGYPLVEISGVKLLVLDTNGIPCKIITGGEICDARGLMKYHSDFDLSREGPPKCKEQIKTYSGKIAVAFDKNGHPLTDMNGFPLRFATGEPMISYKHGWLDWRGERATLIRRDVFIRYTLKGFKNKSGVPIRLFDRKGRPLTDFHGAPQNHASGLVLLKFDEEGDPISDWMGRPVFDGQGYTEDNEFFRPCRTIKSQETLQKLFSLAKKPVQYFDKFGLPLTNRFGIPLVSSRDEVMVRIDSSGKALHDAEGGPVFDILGLPIVLNVDDPLLGPQNLPIRLYNSSGRPLTDNSGKILKNIKGVHLVAIGDNGQVESEQRGGMLYDRKMRPMTFGTEFNAAQTSFVEEKIDLVAKIDGEPLHLFNRAGYPLTDSNGMVLFDCRGRALIKCPDQGFITTADDESVYDVNGSKCLRTINEITKKSRAVYDKNSRPLIDQRGNILQNRRGKDLLIYKQGRPHEVLYGGRCYDSRNFPLDDPRADISIVPTWETHIIGNGTQLYDCCDLPLTDTFGVVLYTSAGIPLIQVDSQGKAKSDHAGRPVFDKRGIPITRTSGYWKDQKGKSLRLYDQDGLPLTDINGKELRDIGFRSLIRQDELGRPAFDVNNSLVNDVKGRCLTSSDFNPTYSPPIKVITLSEKGGGGLKLFDMDGRPLTDESGTILVTSKGRPLLETKKGLNQLVDIYGRRVYDCFWRPLGCTKDKQMLTIFDRPLLIYNKNGEPLTDDYGVTLIVNGNLPTIIFDEYGRPDLASNGSALFDASGNELKSYKAFFEPRIHMSDASLESIAGHSRQLFDDQGKPLTDECGTLISYQGYPVSSKFCYINATADKNQSGKSPNKSKCRQ
;
A
#
# COMPACT_ATOMS: atom_id res chain seq x y z
N MET A 1 90.32 8.16 22.59
CA MET A 1 90.41 9.48 21.92
C MET A 1 90.63 9.31 20.42
N LYS A 2 89.56 9.30 19.63
CA LYS A 2 89.64 9.54 18.18
C LYS A 2 88.97 10.88 17.95
N ALA A 3 89.78 11.92 17.75
CA ALA A 3 89.26 13.27 17.53
C ALA A 3 88.41 13.30 16.24
N PHE A 4 87.63 14.37 16.00
CA PHE A 4 86.73 14.51 14.85
C PHE A 4 87.30 15.52 13.83
N ALA A 5 86.74 15.61 12.61
CA ALA A 5 87.17 16.59 11.61
C ALA A 5 85.97 17.22 10.88
N ARG A 6 85.99 18.56 10.76
CA ARG A 6 85.18 19.49 9.94
C ARG A 6 83.64 19.38 10.02
N GLY A 7 83.06 20.15 10.94
CA GLY A 7 81.78 20.86 10.76
C GLY A 7 81.93 22.38 10.98
N GLN A 8 81.86 23.20 9.93
CA GLN A 8 81.89 24.67 10.06
C GLN A 8 80.62 25.17 10.78
N GLY A 9 80.82 26.08 11.74
CA GLY A 9 79.81 26.65 12.63
C GLY A 9 78.94 27.75 12.02
N ASP A 10 78.22 27.44 10.95
CA ASP A 10 77.08 28.25 10.52
C ASP A 10 75.81 27.45 10.75
N GLY A 11 74.79 28.07 11.36
CA GLY A 11 73.51 27.49 11.81
C GLY A 11 72.61 26.93 10.70
N ASN A 12 73.18 26.23 9.73
CA ASN A 12 72.52 25.64 8.58
C ASN A 12 72.29 24.14 8.86
N PHE A 13 71.15 23.83 9.48
CA PHE A 13 70.73 22.49 9.90
C PHE A 13 70.54 21.47 8.75
N ARG A 14 70.87 21.85 7.51
CA ARG A 14 70.75 21.04 6.30
C ARG A 14 72.05 20.37 5.85
N ARG A 15 73.18 20.61 6.52
CA ARG A 15 74.45 19.95 6.21
C ARG A 15 74.59 18.64 7.02
N PRO A 16 75.06 17.55 6.40
CA PRO A 16 75.25 16.28 7.10
C PRO A 16 76.44 16.34 8.06
N PHE A 17 76.26 15.79 9.26
CA PHE A 17 77.35 15.49 10.18
C PHE A 17 78.03 14.18 9.74
N VAL A 18 79.34 14.24 9.51
CA VAL A 18 80.14 13.09 9.10
C VAL A 18 81.29 12.83 10.06
N SER A 19 81.70 11.57 10.16
CA SER A 19 82.89 11.15 10.88
C SER A 19 84.16 11.52 10.11
N ARG A 20 85.33 11.28 10.71
CA ARG A 20 86.64 11.54 10.06
C ARG A 20 86.87 10.78 8.75
N ILE A 21 86.20 9.66 8.56
CA ILE A 21 86.27 8.84 7.34
C ILE A 21 85.13 9.16 6.37
N ASN A 22 84.52 10.35 6.48
CA ASN A 22 83.40 10.83 5.68
C ASN A 22 82.16 9.92 5.72
N LEU A 23 81.97 9.17 6.81
CA LEU A 23 80.75 8.39 7.02
C LEU A 23 79.70 9.23 7.77
N PRO A 24 78.43 9.23 7.35
CA PRO A 24 77.32 9.84 8.08
C PRO A 24 77.28 9.46 9.56
N MET A 25 77.09 10.45 10.43
CA MET A 25 76.87 10.24 11.87
C MET A 25 75.38 9.95 12.12
N ARG A 26 75.08 8.76 12.64
CA ARG A 26 73.76 8.29 13.06
C ARG A 26 73.64 8.35 14.58
N LEU A 27 72.93 9.37 15.05
CA LEU A 27 72.74 9.68 16.46
C LEU A 27 71.32 9.34 16.87
N TYR A 28 71.16 8.81 18.08
CA TYR A 28 69.86 8.43 18.63
C TYR A 28 69.68 9.02 20.03
N THR A 29 68.43 9.28 20.40
CA THR A 29 68.06 9.48 21.80
C THR A 29 68.37 8.22 22.63
N GLU A 30 68.40 8.35 23.95
CA GLU A 30 68.55 7.21 24.86
C GLU A 30 67.47 6.12 24.64
N ASN A 31 66.26 6.54 24.26
CA ASN A 31 65.13 5.65 23.92
C ASN A 31 65.21 5.08 22.49
N GLY A 32 66.30 5.30 21.76
CA GLY A 32 66.55 4.68 20.45
C GLY A 32 65.92 5.40 19.25
N ARG A 33 65.21 6.53 19.42
CA ARG A 33 64.71 7.36 18.31
C ARG A 33 65.86 8.10 17.60
N PRO A 34 65.89 8.17 16.27
CA PRO A 34 66.92 8.86 15.51
C PRO A 34 66.84 10.38 15.68
N ILE A 35 68.00 11.02 15.72
CA ILE A 35 68.20 12.47 15.75
C ILE A 35 68.85 12.96 14.46
N THR A 36 69.59 12.10 13.77
CA THR A 36 70.09 12.34 12.42
C THR A 36 69.52 11.31 11.46
N ASP A 37 69.39 11.68 10.19
CA ASP A 37 68.97 10.77 9.13
C ASP A 37 70.12 9.86 8.65
N ARG A 38 69.86 9.07 7.61
CA ARG A 38 70.82 8.11 7.04
C ARG A 38 72.07 8.78 6.45
N ASP A 39 71.96 10.05 6.04
CA ASP A 39 73.02 10.85 5.44
C ASP A 39 73.74 11.71 6.50
N GLY A 40 73.27 11.68 7.76
CA GLY A 40 73.86 12.40 8.89
C GLY A 40 73.29 13.80 9.09
N VAL A 41 72.21 14.16 8.38
CA VAL A 41 71.54 15.46 8.51
C VAL A 41 70.70 15.46 9.79
N LEU A 42 70.71 16.58 10.51
CA LEU A 42 69.91 16.74 11.71
C LEU A 42 68.42 16.76 11.41
N LEU A 43 67.65 15.92 12.08
CA LEU A 43 66.21 15.84 11.94
C LEU A 43 65.54 17.04 12.62
N LEU A 44 64.46 17.52 11.99
CA LEU A 44 63.63 18.63 12.49
C LEU A 44 62.24 18.07 12.84
N ASN A 45 61.61 18.62 13.87
CA ASN A 45 60.20 18.36 14.14
C ASN A 45 59.29 19.09 13.13
N ILE A 46 57.99 18.81 13.17
CA ILE A 46 56.98 19.39 12.27
C ILE A 46 56.93 20.93 12.31
N ALA A 47 57.33 21.53 13.44
CA ALA A 47 57.44 22.98 13.62
C ALA A 47 58.78 23.57 13.12
N GLY A 48 59.63 22.75 12.48
CA GLY A 48 60.93 23.15 11.94
C GLY A 48 62.05 23.29 12.98
N LYS A 49 61.87 22.79 14.22
CA LYS A 49 62.89 22.87 15.28
C LYS A 49 63.80 21.64 15.29
N PRO A 50 65.13 21.80 15.46
CA PRO A 50 66.08 20.69 15.49
C PRO A 50 65.87 19.76 16.69
N LEU A 51 65.96 18.45 16.48
CA LEU A 51 65.73 17.42 17.53
C LEU A 51 66.92 17.21 18.48
N GLY A 52 68.06 17.84 18.22
CA GLY A 52 69.22 17.80 19.09
C GLY A 52 70.16 18.97 18.85
N LYS A 53 71.12 19.14 19.75
CA LYS A 53 72.26 20.03 19.62
C LYS A 53 73.50 19.18 19.41
N VAL A 54 74.01 19.19 18.17
CA VAL A 54 75.18 18.42 17.75
C VAL A 54 76.29 19.39 17.37
N ASP A 55 77.38 19.37 18.12
CA ASP A 55 78.64 20.02 17.78
C ASP A 55 79.76 18.98 17.85
N VAL A 56 80.22 18.58 16.68
CA VAL A 56 81.25 17.57 16.49
C VAL A 56 82.63 18.03 16.99
N HIS A 57 82.90 19.35 17.00
CA HIS A 57 84.17 19.91 17.48
C HIS A 57 84.18 20.12 18.99
N GLY A 58 83.07 20.62 19.54
CA GLY A 58 82.86 20.75 20.98
C GLY A 58 82.53 19.42 21.67
N PHE A 59 82.39 18.33 20.91
CA PHE A 59 81.97 17.01 21.40
C PHE A 59 80.63 17.05 22.16
N ILE A 60 79.72 17.91 21.68
CA ILE A 60 78.39 18.11 22.26
C ILE A 60 77.41 17.28 21.44
N PHE A 61 76.82 16.26 22.07
CA PHE A 61 75.77 15.43 21.47
C PHE A 61 74.60 15.38 22.44
N LEU A 62 73.72 16.37 22.38
CA LEU A 62 72.59 16.50 23.31
C LEU A 62 71.25 16.46 22.58
N ASP A 63 70.22 15.88 23.19
CA ASP A 63 68.84 16.01 22.74
C ASP A 63 68.27 17.41 23.09
N GLN A 64 67.02 17.69 22.69
CA GLN A 64 66.32 18.94 23.02
C GLN A 64 66.18 19.21 24.53
N ARG A 65 66.34 18.19 25.38
CA ARG A 65 66.25 18.27 26.85
C ARG A 65 67.61 18.34 27.51
N GLY A 66 68.70 18.40 26.74
CA GLY A 66 70.07 18.45 27.26
C GLY A 66 70.62 17.09 27.70
N ARG A 67 69.99 15.96 27.32
CA ARG A 67 70.48 14.61 27.63
C ARG A 67 71.45 14.11 26.55
N PRO A 68 72.47 13.30 26.89
CA PRO A 68 73.42 12.80 25.91
C PRO A 68 72.76 11.88 24.87
N LEU A 69 73.08 12.11 23.61
CA LEU A 69 72.73 11.21 22.50
C LEU A 69 73.62 9.96 22.52
N THR A 70 73.17 8.92 21.85
CA THR A 70 73.86 7.64 21.76
C THR A 70 74.14 7.25 20.31
N ASP A 71 75.10 6.37 20.11
CA ASP A 71 75.36 5.74 18.82
C ASP A 71 74.43 4.53 18.60
N ALA A 72 74.64 3.81 17.48
CA ALA A 72 73.84 2.65 17.15
C ALA A 72 73.93 1.50 18.19
N ALA A 73 74.95 1.48 19.05
CA ALA A 73 75.18 0.46 20.06
C ALA A 73 74.78 0.93 21.49
N ASN A 74 74.05 2.05 21.61
CA ASN A 74 73.64 2.65 22.88
C ASN A 74 74.81 3.20 23.72
N ARG A 75 75.96 3.49 23.11
CA ARG A 75 77.09 4.09 23.82
C ARG A 75 76.92 5.60 23.87
N LYS A 76 77.31 6.23 24.97
CA LYS A 76 77.26 7.69 25.18
C LYS A 76 78.61 8.31 24.77
N PRO A 77 78.71 9.63 24.53
CA PRO A 77 79.96 10.24 24.08
C PRO A 77 81.14 10.04 25.05
N ASN A 78 80.88 9.88 26.35
CA ASN A 78 81.92 9.62 27.35
C ASN A 78 82.48 8.18 27.31
N ASP A 79 81.87 7.29 26.52
CA ASP A 79 82.34 5.94 26.28
C ASP A 79 83.49 5.94 25.25
N ILE A 80 84.54 5.19 25.52
CA ILE A 80 85.72 5.11 24.64
C ILE A 80 85.38 4.50 23.26
N ASP A 81 84.35 3.65 23.22
CA ASP A 81 83.93 2.93 22.03
C ASP A 81 82.78 3.63 21.28
N PHE A 82 82.35 4.82 21.72
CA PHE A 82 81.32 5.60 21.04
C PHE A 82 81.67 5.85 19.57
N ASP A 83 80.88 5.25 18.68
CA ASP A 83 81.04 5.37 17.24
C ASP A 83 79.71 5.66 16.55
N PRO A 84 79.36 6.96 16.42
CA PRO A 84 78.14 7.38 15.75
C PRO A 84 78.17 7.15 14.24
N SER A 85 79.28 6.69 13.64
CA SER A 85 79.28 6.31 12.22
C SER A 85 78.79 4.88 11.95
N THR A 86 78.54 4.12 13.03
CA THR A 86 78.02 2.76 12.94
C THR A 86 76.56 2.77 12.52
N LYS A 87 76.22 1.97 11.50
CA LYS A 87 74.81 1.73 11.12
C LYS A 87 74.13 0.78 12.11
N PRO A 88 72.84 0.98 12.43
CA PRO A 88 72.07 -0.01 13.18
C PRO A 88 71.94 -1.31 12.36
N GLN A 89 71.85 -2.45 13.03
CA GLN A 89 71.67 -3.76 12.39
C GLN A 89 70.19 -3.95 12.05
N TYR A 90 69.78 -3.71 10.80
CA TYR A 90 68.42 -4.03 10.30
C TYR A 90 68.46 -5.20 9.30
N SER A 91 67.41 -6.01 9.30
CA SER A 91 67.38 -7.35 8.70
C SER A 91 66.83 -7.47 7.27
N SER A 92 66.53 -6.38 6.55
CA SER A 92 66.03 -6.50 5.17
C SER A 92 66.51 -5.43 4.20
N SER A 93 66.78 -5.87 2.96
CA SER A 93 67.05 -5.07 1.77
C SER A 93 65.81 -4.39 1.18
N GLU A 94 64.62 -4.60 1.76
CA GLU A 94 63.36 -4.03 1.26
C GLU A 94 63.13 -2.56 1.69
N LEU A 95 63.74 -2.13 2.79
CA LEU A 95 63.61 -0.77 3.33
C LEU A 95 64.23 0.30 2.41
N ASP A 96 65.20 -0.09 1.58
CA ASP A 96 65.84 0.81 0.62
C ASP A 96 64.98 1.06 -0.64
N LEU A 97 63.93 0.26 -0.85
CA LEU A 97 63.03 0.36 -2.01
C LEU A 97 61.74 1.15 -1.72
N ARG A 98 61.45 1.46 -0.45
CA ARG A 98 60.21 2.15 -0.03
C ARG A 98 60.49 3.62 0.25
N CYS A 99 60.56 4.43 -0.81
CA CYS A 99 60.61 5.89 -0.65
C CYS A 99 59.19 6.44 -0.57
N CYS A 100 58.91 7.24 0.45
CA CYS A 100 57.70 8.05 0.52
C CYS A 100 57.86 9.28 -0.38
N SER A 101 56.78 9.71 -1.02
CA SER A 101 56.79 10.91 -1.89
C SER A 101 56.83 12.22 -1.09
N GLU A 102 56.71 12.17 0.24
CA GLU A 102 56.61 13.32 1.13
C GLU A 102 57.30 13.08 2.48
N VAL A 103 57.56 14.15 3.24
CA VAL A 103 58.12 14.08 4.59
C VAL A 103 57.00 13.89 5.60
N LEU A 104 57.08 12.82 6.39
CA LEU A 104 56.03 12.38 7.30
C LEU A 104 56.41 12.57 8.76
N PHE A 105 55.41 12.84 9.61
CA PHE A 105 55.56 13.04 11.04
C PHE A 105 54.57 12.17 11.82
N ASP A 106 54.93 11.80 13.06
CA ASP A 106 53.99 11.22 14.02
C ASP A 106 53.07 12.32 14.61
N VAL A 107 52.05 11.90 15.37
CA VAL A 107 51.11 12.82 16.02
C VAL A 107 51.74 13.78 17.02
N THR A 108 52.93 13.46 17.52
CA THR A 108 53.69 14.33 18.42
C THR A 108 54.61 15.30 17.67
N GLY A 109 54.61 15.24 16.33
CA GLY A 109 55.37 16.09 15.43
C GLY A 109 56.81 15.63 15.22
N TYR A 110 57.18 14.40 15.58
CA TYR A 110 58.51 13.85 15.27
C TYR A 110 58.52 13.27 13.84
N PRO A 111 59.61 13.47 13.08
CA PRO A 111 59.71 12.94 11.73
C PRO A 111 59.79 11.41 11.74
N LEU A 112 59.11 10.79 10.78
CA LEU A 112 59.10 9.36 10.49
C LEU A 112 59.87 9.04 9.20
N THR A 113 60.10 10.06 8.36
CA THR A 113 60.97 10.01 7.18
C THR A 113 62.01 11.13 7.24
N ASP A 114 63.09 10.99 6.50
CA ASP A 114 64.02 12.10 6.24
C ASP A 114 63.45 13.11 5.22
N LEU A 115 64.26 14.12 4.88
CA LEU A 115 63.90 15.20 3.94
C LEU A 115 63.69 14.72 2.49
N GLN A 116 64.18 13.54 2.16
CA GLN A 116 64.01 12.88 0.86
C GLN A 116 62.82 11.90 0.88
N GLY A 117 62.02 11.88 1.95
CA GLY A 117 60.87 10.98 2.10
C GLY A 117 61.28 9.54 2.40
N ARG A 118 62.51 9.33 2.84
CA ARG A 118 63.10 8.00 3.04
C ARG A 118 62.85 7.58 4.50
N PRO A 119 62.40 6.34 4.79
CA PRO A 119 61.95 5.95 6.14
C PRO A 119 63.08 6.01 7.18
N LEU A 120 62.73 6.48 8.38
CA LEU A 120 63.64 6.50 9.52
C LEU A 120 63.55 5.17 10.29
N VAL A 121 64.70 4.73 10.80
CA VAL A 121 64.84 3.52 11.60
C VAL A 121 65.33 3.88 12.99
N ASN A 122 64.82 3.17 14.00
CA ASN A 122 65.35 3.23 15.35
C ASN A 122 66.74 2.59 15.42
N ARG A 123 67.40 2.78 16.56
CA ARG A 123 68.70 2.19 16.86
C ARG A 123 68.76 0.67 16.72
N ASP A 124 67.66 -0.03 17.02
CA ASP A 124 67.55 -1.49 16.90
C ASP A 124 67.25 -1.96 15.47
N GLY A 125 67.17 -1.03 14.51
CA GLY A 125 66.85 -1.32 13.12
C GLY A 125 65.36 -1.41 12.81
N THR A 126 64.47 -1.16 13.77
CA THR A 126 63.02 -1.14 13.51
C THR A 126 62.63 0.10 12.70
N CYS A 127 61.88 -0.11 11.62
CA CYS A 127 61.31 0.99 10.83
C CYS A 127 60.20 1.68 11.62
N GLN A 128 60.21 3.02 11.66
CA GLN A 128 59.19 3.78 12.35
C GLN A 128 57.87 3.90 11.59
N LEU A 129 57.88 3.50 10.31
CA LEU A 129 56.70 3.43 9.45
C LEU A 129 56.21 2.00 9.30
N VAL A 130 54.90 1.84 9.38
CA VAL A 130 54.19 0.67 8.87
C VAL A 130 53.77 0.97 7.45
N PHE A 131 54.03 0.01 6.56
CA PHE A 131 53.66 0.10 5.17
C PHE A 131 52.44 -0.75 4.88
N GLY A 132 51.53 -0.16 4.11
CA GLY A 132 50.39 -0.81 3.53
C GLY A 132 50.77 -1.91 2.55
N PRO A 133 49.80 -2.76 2.17
CA PRO A 133 50.02 -3.82 1.21
C PRO A 133 50.40 -3.32 -0.19
N ARG A 134 50.25 -2.04 -0.51
CA ARG A 134 50.64 -1.45 -1.81
C ARG A 134 51.97 -0.68 -1.74
N GLY A 135 52.63 -0.69 -0.59
CA GLY A 135 53.95 -0.09 -0.38
C GLY A 135 53.93 1.37 0.09
N GLU A 136 52.75 1.95 0.24
CA GLU A 136 52.48 3.26 0.83
C GLU A 136 52.68 3.24 2.36
N PRO A 137 53.15 4.34 2.96
CA PRO A 137 53.20 4.47 4.41
C PRO A 137 51.77 4.68 4.94
N THR A 138 51.32 3.89 5.93
CA THR A 138 49.93 3.89 6.41
C THR A 138 49.79 4.35 7.86
N SER A 139 50.70 3.94 8.73
CA SER A 139 50.74 4.37 10.14
C SER A 139 52.17 4.45 10.65
N ASP A 140 52.34 5.03 11.84
CA ASP A 140 53.57 4.83 12.61
C ASP A 140 53.62 3.38 13.16
N VAL A 141 54.76 3.00 13.74
CA VAL A 141 55.00 1.68 14.33
C VAL A 141 54.05 1.32 15.50
N PHE A 142 53.34 2.29 16.06
CA PHE A 142 52.36 2.12 17.13
C PHE A 142 50.90 2.17 16.61
N GLY A 143 50.69 2.21 15.29
CA GLY A 143 49.36 2.32 14.66
C GLY A 143 48.81 3.76 14.64
N GLY A 144 49.62 4.75 15.00
CA GLY A 144 49.26 6.16 15.05
C GLY A 144 49.18 6.83 13.67
N PRO A 145 48.47 7.98 13.56
CA PRO A 145 48.38 8.77 12.34
C PRO A 145 49.72 9.24 11.78
N LEU A 146 49.80 9.26 10.45
CA LEU A 146 50.87 9.92 9.71
C LEU A 146 50.42 11.33 9.35
N LEU A 147 51.22 12.31 9.74
CA LEU A 147 50.97 13.72 9.45
C LEU A 147 51.89 14.21 8.32
N ASP A 148 51.35 15.02 7.40
CA ASP A 148 52.16 15.81 6.49
C ASP A 148 52.86 16.98 7.21
N LYS A 149 53.70 17.72 6.48
CA LYS A 149 54.34 18.95 6.99
C LYS A 149 53.38 20.05 7.47
N MET A 150 52.09 19.95 7.15
CA MET A 150 51.03 20.88 7.58
C MET A 150 50.26 20.35 8.80
N GLY A 151 50.61 19.18 9.34
CA GLY A 151 49.93 18.54 10.46
C GLY A 151 48.63 17.84 10.07
N ARG A 152 48.41 17.57 8.79
CA ARG A 152 47.21 16.89 8.29
C ARG A 152 47.45 15.39 8.22
N ASP A 153 46.49 14.62 8.72
CA ASP A 153 46.49 13.16 8.60
C ASP A 153 46.36 12.75 7.13
N ILE A 154 47.35 12.03 6.61
CA ILE A 154 47.42 11.68 5.20
C ILE A 154 46.75 10.34 4.85
N MET A 155 46.57 9.43 5.82
CA MET A 155 46.21 8.02 5.56
C MET A 155 45.25 7.43 6.60
N LYS A 156 44.23 8.20 6.98
CA LYS A 156 43.24 7.79 8.00
C LYS A 156 42.54 6.46 7.69
N ASP A 157 42.33 6.16 6.41
CA ASP A 157 41.53 5.02 5.97
C ASP A 157 42.34 3.76 5.60
N GLU A 158 43.68 3.80 5.53
CA GLU A 158 44.47 2.68 4.99
C GLU A 158 45.32 1.97 6.04
N ARG A 159 44.96 2.11 7.32
CA ARG A 159 45.70 1.53 8.44
C ARG A 159 45.37 0.05 8.67
N PRO A 160 46.34 -0.76 9.13
CA PRO A 160 46.02 -2.08 9.65
C PRO A 160 45.17 -1.93 10.92
N LEU A 161 44.20 -2.81 11.07
CA LEU A 161 43.37 -2.89 12.26
C LEU A 161 44.15 -3.67 13.30
N THR A 162 44.47 -3.03 14.43
CA THR A 162 45.22 -3.65 15.53
C THR A 162 44.51 -3.47 16.86
N ASP A 163 44.78 -4.38 17.81
CA ASP A 163 44.40 -4.18 19.21
C ASP A 163 45.27 -3.10 19.88
N THR A 164 45.01 -2.85 21.17
CA THR A 164 45.76 -1.87 21.98
C THR A 164 47.24 -2.20 22.16
N HIS A 165 47.68 -3.41 21.83
CA HIS A 165 49.06 -3.87 21.92
C HIS A 165 49.72 -3.94 20.53
N GLY A 166 49.06 -3.48 19.47
CA GLY A 166 49.56 -3.52 18.10
C GLY A 166 49.43 -4.89 17.43
N ARG A 167 48.67 -5.84 17.98
CA ARG A 167 48.42 -7.14 17.35
C ARG A 167 47.34 -7.02 16.28
N PRO A 168 47.54 -7.58 15.06
CA PRO A 168 46.53 -7.54 14.00
C PRO A 168 45.18 -8.11 14.43
N LEU A 169 44.10 -7.46 14.00
CA LEU A 169 42.74 -7.95 14.18
C LEU A 169 42.34 -8.84 13.00
N HIS A 170 41.98 -10.08 13.29
CA HIS A 170 41.50 -11.05 12.31
C HIS A 170 39.97 -11.09 12.34
N VAL A 171 39.35 -10.50 11.34
CA VAL A 171 37.90 -10.34 11.26
C VAL A 171 37.36 -11.24 10.16
N TYR A 172 36.26 -11.94 10.44
CA TYR A 172 35.59 -12.83 9.49
C TYR A 172 34.11 -12.46 9.35
N ASP A 173 33.50 -12.87 8.25
CA ASP A 173 32.05 -12.89 8.13
C ASP A 173 31.44 -14.15 8.76
N GLN A 174 30.12 -14.21 8.77
CA GLN A 174 29.35 -15.36 9.27
C GLN A 174 29.63 -16.67 8.51
N LEU A 175 30.05 -16.58 7.24
CA LEU A 175 30.48 -17.71 6.42
C LEU A 175 31.95 -18.07 6.63
N ARG A 176 32.61 -17.48 7.63
CA ARG A 176 34.02 -17.69 7.98
C ARG A 176 34.99 -17.26 6.89
N ARG A 177 34.58 -16.37 5.98
CA ARG A 177 35.48 -15.72 5.01
C ARG A 177 36.19 -14.56 5.69
N PRO A 178 37.49 -14.38 5.46
CA PRO A 178 38.24 -13.27 6.05
C PRO A 178 37.72 -11.94 5.48
N LEU A 179 37.67 -10.93 6.34
CA LEU A 179 37.42 -9.52 6.03
C LEU A 179 38.69 -8.69 6.19
N THR A 180 39.69 -9.21 6.91
CA THR A 180 41.05 -8.66 6.99
C THR A 180 42.08 -9.67 6.50
N ASP A 181 43.21 -9.19 5.99
CA ASP A 181 44.37 -10.04 5.74
C ASP A 181 45.10 -10.41 7.05
N LEU A 182 46.16 -11.21 6.94
CA LEU A 182 46.93 -11.66 8.11
C LEU A 182 47.75 -10.56 8.78
N SER A 183 47.86 -9.40 8.15
CA SER A 183 48.49 -8.20 8.70
C SER A 183 47.46 -7.22 9.27
N GLY A 184 46.17 -7.57 9.27
CA GLY A 184 45.07 -6.76 9.80
C GLY A 184 44.55 -5.72 8.81
N TYR A 185 44.97 -5.73 7.54
CA TYR A 185 44.44 -4.80 6.55
C TYR A 185 43.04 -5.21 6.09
N PRO A 186 42.07 -4.28 6.03
CA PRO A 186 40.77 -4.53 5.44
C PRO A 186 40.90 -5.03 3.99
N LEU A 187 40.26 -6.15 3.70
CA LEU A 187 40.18 -6.68 2.35
C LEU A 187 39.25 -5.82 1.50
N VAL A 188 39.59 -5.71 0.22
CA VAL A 188 38.84 -4.95 -0.78
C VAL A 188 38.36 -5.88 -1.89
N GLU A 189 37.13 -5.64 -2.37
CA GLU A 189 36.60 -6.32 -3.54
C GLU A 189 37.19 -5.74 -4.84
N ILE A 190 36.88 -6.37 -5.97
CA ILE A 190 37.39 -6.02 -7.30
C ILE A 190 37.09 -4.56 -7.69
N SER A 191 36.03 -3.95 -7.14
CA SER A 191 35.70 -2.54 -7.35
C SER A 191 36.53 -1.57 -6.50
N GLY A 192 37.44 -2.07 -5.66
CA GLY A 192 38.29 -1.28 -4.76
C GLY A 192 37.61 -0.82 -3.46
N VAL A 193 36.48 -1.43 -3.08
CA VAL A 193 35.73 -1.05 -1.87
C VAL A 193 36.01 -2.04 -0.75
N LYS A 194 36.12 -1.56 0.49
CA LYS A 194 36.34 -2.40 1.67
C LYS A 194 35.14 -3.28 1.97
N LEU A 195 35.39 -4.49 2.42
CA LEU A 195 34.33 -5.42 2.82
C LEU A 195 33.75 -5.13 4.21
N LEU A 196 34.41 -4.30 5.02
CA LEU A 196 34.04 -4.02 6.41
C LEU A 196 33.80 -2.53 6.68
N VAL A 197 32.94 -2.28 7.67
CA VAL A 197 32.63 -0.95 8.20
C VAL A 197 33.27 -0.79 9.57
N LEU A 198 33.87 0.38 9.79
CA LEU A 198 34.46 0.79 11.06
C LEU A 198 33.54 1.79 11.77
N ASP A 199 33.48 1.73 13.09
CA ASP A 199 32.83 2.76 13.89
C ASP A 199 33.69 4.04 13.99
N THR A 200 33.20 5.05 14.73
CA THR A 200 33.91 6.33 14.90
C THR A 200 35.25 6.21 15.60
N ASN A 201 35.49 5.09 16.31
CA ASN A 201 36.74 4.79 17.00
C ASN A 201 37.66 3.90 16.16
N GLY A 202 37.29 3.57 14.92
CA GLY A 202 38.06 2.69 14.05
C GLY A 202 37.90 1.21 14.36
N ILE A 203 36.91 0.82 15.17
CA ILE A 203 36.68 -0.59 15.54
C ILE A 203 35.77 -1.24 14.49
N PRO A 204 36.11 -2.43 13.98
CA PRO A 204 35.24 -3.20 13.10
C PRO A 204 33.88 -3.45 13.75
N CYS A 205 32.81 -3.09 13.06
CA CYS A 205 31.45 -3.24 13.61
C CYS A 205 30.55 -4.15 12.76
N LYS A 206 30.61 -4.07 11.43
CA LYS A 206 29.76 -4.85 10.51
C LYS A 206 30.40 -5.01 9.14
N ILE A 207 29.86 -5.94 8.35
CA ILE A 207 30.18 -6.09 6.92
C ILE A 207 29.50 -4.95 6.16
N ILE A 208 30.07 -4.54 5.02
CA ILE A 208 29.52 -3.45 4.19
C ILE A 208 28.07 -3.66 3.75
N THR A 209 27.63 -4.92 3.64
CA THR A 209 26.25 -5.31 3.31
C THR A 209 25.31 -5.37 4.54
N GLY A 210 25.80 -5.02 5.73
CA GLY A 210 25.00 -4.96 6.96
C GLY A 210 25.04 -6.22 7.84
N GLY A 211 25.74 -7.28 7.42
CA GLY A 211 25.92 -8.48 8.23
C GLY A 211 26.86 -8.29 9.43
N GLU A 212 26.73 -9.16 10.44
CA GLU A 212 27.58 -9.17 11.64
C GLU A 212 28.98 -9.74 11.34
N ILE A 213 29.97 -9.35 12.15
CA ILE A 213 31.34 -9.87 12.10
C ILE A 213 31.57 -10.96 13.15
N CYS A 214 32.53 -11.83 12.88
CA CYS A 214 32.96 -12.90 13.79
C CYS A 214 34.48 -12.92 13.97
N ASP A 215 34.93 -13.52 15.08
CA ASP A 215 36.37 -13.77 15.33
C ASP A 215 36.90 -15.00 14.58
N ALA A 216 38.17 -15.38 14.78
CA ALA A 216 38.76 -16.56 14.14
C ALA A 216 38.13 -17.91 14.55
N ARG A 217 37.42 -17.97 15.68
CA ARG A 217 36.57 -19.12 16.07
C ARG A 217 35.14 -18.98 15.57
N GLY A 218 34.87 -17.85 14.92
CA GLY A 218 33.59 -17.27 14.50
C GLY A 218 32.53 -17.25 15.57
N LEU A 219 32.97 -16.86 16.76
CA LEU A 219 32.12 -16.29 17.77
C LEU A 219 31.73 -14.86 17.34
N MET A 220 30.54 -14.43 17.74
CA MET A 220 29.99 -13.11 17.45
C MET A 220 30.26 -12.14 18.59
N LYS A 221 30.16 -10.83 18.35
CA LYS A 221 30.50 -9.76 19.32
C LYS A 221 29.80 -9.87 20.68
N TYR A 222 28.62 -10.48 20.75
CA TYR A 222 27.85 -10.67 21.99
C TYR A 222 28.26 -11.91 22.81
N HIS A 223 29.14 -12.76 22.28
CA HIS A 223 29.68 -13.90 23.01
C HIS A 223 30.79 -13.42 23.96
N SER A 224 30.82 -13.93 25.20
CA SER A 224 31.82 -13.52 26.22
C SER A 224 33.27 -13.73 25.77
N ASP A 225 33.50 -14.80 25.01
CA ASP A 225 34.83 -15.20 24.55
C ASP A 225 35.22 -14.65 23.16
N PHE A 226 34.47 -13.68 22.64
CA PHE A 226 34.75 -13.02 21.37
C PHE A 226 36.06 -12.24 21.44
N ASP A 227 37.01 -12.57 20.57
CA ASP A 227 38.32 -11.92 20.56
C ASP A 227 38.91 -11.86 19.15
N LEU A 228 38.91 -10.66 18.56
CA LEU A 228 39.46 -10.38 17.24
C LEU A 228 40.99 -10.43 17.17
N SER A 229 41.70 -10.41 18.31
CA SER A 229 43.17 -10.46 18.38
C SER A 229 43.73 -11.89 18.28
N ARG A 230 42.85 -12.90 18.23
CA ARG A 230 43.25 -14.31 18.08
C ARG A 230 43.84 -14.56 16.70
N GLU A 231 44.96 -15.26 16.66
CA GLU A 231 45.63 -15.62 15.42
C GLU A 231 44.69 -16.32 14.44
N GLY A 232 44.71 -15.83 13.19
CA GLY A 232 44.06 -16.48 12.06
C GLY A 232 44.83 -17.72 11.56
N PRO A 233 44.33 -18.37 10.49
CA PRO A 233 45.02 -19.48 9.86
C PRO A 233 46.38 -19.03 9.28
N PRO A 234 47.36 -19.93 9.19
CA PRO A 234 48.72 -19.58 8.78
C PRO A 234 48.78 -19.04 7.34
N LYS A 235 49.70 -18.10 7.12
CA LYS A 235 49.97 -17.51 5.80
C LYS A 235 50.40 -18.56 4.79
N CYS A 236 49.83 -18.48 3.60
CA CYS A 236 50.32 -19.27 2.48
C CYS A 236 51.72 -18.79 2.06
N LYS A 237 52.64 -19.69 1.72
CA LYS A 237 54.02 -19.32 1.33
C LYS A 237 54.13 -18.90 -0.13
N GLU A 238 53.19 -19.29 -0.98
CA GLU A 238 53.23 -19.04 -2.42
C GLU A 238 52.25 -17.94 -2.82
N GLN A 239 52.70 -17.06 -3.71
CA GLN A 239 51.89 -15.99 -4.30
C GLN A 239 51.29 -16.46 -5.62
N ILE A 240 50.04 -16.08 -5.86
CA ILE A 240 49.37 -16.23 -7.14
C ILE A 240 50.00 -15.29 -8.17
N LYS A 241 50.18 -15.82 -9.37
CA LYS A 241 50.73 -15.11 -10.53
C LYS A 241 49.77 -15.25 -11.71
N THR A 242 49.73 -14.19 -12.53
CA THR A 242 49.16 -14.16 -13.89
C THR A 242 49.87 -15.18 -14.80
N TYR A 243 49.29 -15.46 -15.98
CA TYR A 243 49.96 -16.28 -17.01
C TYR A 243 51.29 -15.67 -17.46
N SER A 244 51.43 -14.34 -17.41
CA SER A 244 52.69 -13.62 -17.67
C SER A 244 53.73 -13.73 -16.53
N GLY A 245 53.42 -14.44 -15.44
CA GLY A 245 54.32 -14.67 -14.31
C GLY A 245 54.41 -13.50 -13.31
N LYS A 246 53.58 -12.46 -13.49
CA LYS A 246 53.50 -11.29 -12.59
C LYS A 246 52.56 -11.57 -11.43
N ILE A 247 52.85 -11.04 -10.23
CA ILE A 247 51.99 -11.19 -9.05
C ILE A 247 50.57 -10.69 -9.38
N ALA A 248 49.57 -11.49 -9.03
CA ALA A 248 48.16 -11.19 -9.27
C ALA A 248 47.37 -11.12 -7.96
N VAL A 249 46.30 -10.34 -7.98
CA VAL A 249 45.22 -10.41 -6.99
C VAL A 249 44.08 -11.18 -7.64
N ALA A 250 43.51 -12.15 -6.93
CA ALA A 250 42.45 -13.01 -7.42
C ALA A 250 41.11 -12.67 -6.79
N PHE A 251 40.03 -12.76 -7.58
CA PHE A 251 38.66 -12.51 -7.14
C PHE A 251 37.72 -13.63 -7.58
N ASP A 252 36.68 -13.89 -6.79
CA ASP A 252 35.56 -14.76 -7.20
C ASP A 252 34.66 -14.04 -8.23
N LYS A 253 33.65 -14.74 -8.76
CA LYS A 253 32.69 -14.16 -9.73
C LYS A 253 31.83 -13.02 -9.18
N ASN A 254 31.77 -12.86 -7.86
CA ASN A 254 31.09 -11.78 -7.17
C ASN A 254 32.06 -10.63 -6.82
N GLY A 255 33.32 -10.73 -7.24
CA GLY A 255 34.33 -9.72 -6.96
C GLY A 255 34.91 -9.80 -5.56
N HIS A 256 34.59 -10.81 -4.74
CA HIS A 256 35.22 -10.97 -3.44
C HIS A 256 36.67 -11.42 -3.60
N PRO A 257 37.60 -10.89 -2.79
CA PRO A 257 39.00 -11.26 -2.86
C PRO A 257 39.20 -12.72 -2.44
N LEU A 258 40.02 -13.42 -3.21
CA LEU A 258 40.51 -14.78 -2.96
C LEU A 258 41.98 -14.79 -2.53
N THR A 259 42.66 -13.65 -2.68
CA THR A 259 44.02 -13.39 -2.20
C THR A 259 44.09 -12.08 -1.43
N ASP A 260 45.11 -11.91 -0.61
CA ASP A 260 45.50 -10.58 -0.14
C ASP A 260 46.06 -9.71 -1.29
N MET A 261 46.35 -8.45 -0.98
CA MET A 261 46.91 -7.48 -1.94
C MET A 261 48.34 -7.80 -2.40
N ASN A 262 49.01 -8.76 -1.77
CA ASN A 262 50.31 -9.27 -2.16
C ASN A 262 50.19 -10.59 -2.96
N GLY A 263 48.97 -11.03 -3.27
CA GLY A 263 48.71 -12.25 -4.03
C GLY A 263 48.80 -13.54 -3.21
N PHE A 264 48.87 -13.48 -1.88
CA PHE A 264 48.83 -14.70 -1.07
C PHE A 264 47.38 -15.20 -0.95
N PRO A 265 47.11 -16.50 -1.22
CA PRO A 265 45.79 -17.09 -1.06
C PRO A 265 45.19 -16.87 0.33
N LEU A 266 43.93 -16.41 0.35
CA LEU A 266 43.14 -16.30 1.56
C LEU A 266 42.60 -17.68 1.98
N ARG A 267 42.32 -17.80 3.27
CA ARG A 267 41.78 -19.01 3.89
C ARG A 267 40.54 -18.66 4.70
N PHE A 268 39.59 -19.59 4.72
CA PHE A 268 38.49 -19.54 5.68
C PHE A 268 39.04 -19.63 7.11
N ALA A 269 38.25 -19.23 8.11
CA ALA A 269 38.63 -19.37 9.52
C ALA A 269 38.93 -20.83 9.92
N THR A 270 38.37 -21.80 9.19
CA THR A 270 38.66 -23.24 9.33
C THR A 270 40.06 -23.63 8.84
N GLY A 271 40.74 -22.76 8.11
CA GLY A 271 42.03 -22.99 7.47
C GLY A 271 41.96 -23.47 6.02
N GLU A 272 40.77 -23.77 5.49
CA GLU A 272 40.60 -24.20 4.10
C GLU A 272 40.96 -23.08 3.10
N PRO A 273 41.67 -23.38 1.99
CA PRO A 273 42.01 -22.37 0.99
C PRO A 273 40.79 -21.93 0.20
N MET A 274 40.66 -20.62 -0.03
CA MET A 274 39.56 -20.05 -0.83
C MET A 274 39.78 -20.19 -2.35
N ILE A 275 41.00 -20.55 -2.76
CA ILE A 275 41.42 -20.67 -4.16
C ILE A 275 42.45 -21.80 -4.31
N SER A 276 42.38 -22.52 -5.41
CA SER A 276 43.26 -23.64 -5.73
C SER A 276 43.61 -23.68 -7.22
N TYR A 277 44.73 -24.31 -7.56
CA TYR A 277 45.17 -24.50 -8.94
C TYR A 277 44.94 -25.96 -9.37
N LYS A 278 44.13 -26.18 -10.42
CA LYS A 278 43.93 -27.50 -11.05
C LYS A 278 44.09 -27.43 -12.56
N HIS A 279 43.12 -26.85 -13.26
CA HIS A 279 43.13 -26.58 -14.70
C HIS A 279 42.94 -25.07 -14.95
N GLY A 280 43.73 -24.28 -14.23
CA GLY A 280 43.49 -22.86 -13.98
C GLY A 280 43.20 -22.62 -12.50
N TRP A 281 43.16 -21.33 -12.14
CA TRP A 281 42.84 -20.88 -10.79
C TRP A 281 41.32 -20.95 -10.58
N LEU A 282 40.91 -21.78 -9.63
CA LEU A 282 39.51 -22.01 -9.28
C LEU A 282 39.24 -21.55 -7.85
N ASP A 283 38.12 -20.87 -7.65
CA ASP A 283 37.63 -20.54 -6.31
C ASP A 283 37.18 -21.81 -5.55
N TRP A 284 36.81 -21.63 -4.29
CA TRP A 284 36.36 -22.70 -3.41
C TRP A 284 35.06 -23.39 -3.87
N ARG A 285 34.31 -22.81 -4.82
CA ARG A 285 33.12 -23.40 -5.45
C ARG A 285 33.46 -24.13 -6.76
N GLY A 286 34.71 -24.11 -7.20
CA GLY A 286 35.16 -24.69 -8.46
C GLY A 286 34.95 -23.78 -9.67
N GLU A 287 34.64 -22.51 -9.47
CA GLU A 287 34.46 -21.52 -10.55
C GLU A 287 35.80 -20.86 -10.90
N ARG A 288 35.96 -20.39 -12.14
CA ARG A 288 37.19 -19.70 -12.54
C ARG A 288 37.33 -18.36 -11.80
N ALA A 289 38.50 -18.16 -11.19
CA ALA A 289 38.86 -16.90 -10.55
C ALA A 289 39.24 -15.83 -11.60
N THR A 290 38.89 -14.58 -11.32
CA THR A 290 39.38 -13.42 -12.08
C THR A 290 40.75 -13.02 -11.51
N LEU A 291 41.78 -12.98 -12.35
CA LEU A 291 43.12 -12.57 -11.96
C LEU A 291 43.38 -11.18 -12.52
N ILE A 292 43.82 -10.25 -11.67
CA ILE A 292 44.26 -8.92 -12.10
C ILE A 292 45.69 -8.72 -11.60
N ARG A 293 46.56 -8.22 -12.47
CA ARG A 293 47.95 -7.90 -12.09
C ARG A 293 47.98 -6.93 -10.92
N ARG A 294 48.81 -7.19 -9.90
CA ARG A 294 48.83 -6.42 -8.65
C ARG A 294 49.11 -4.93 -8.88
N ASP A 295 50.11 -4.61 -9.71
CA ASP A 295 50.49 -3.22 -10.03
C ASP A 295 49.38 -2.45 -10.77
N VAL A 296 48.64 -3.15 -11.64
CA VAL A 296 47.44 -2.61 -12.31
C VAL A 296 46.36 -2.34 -11.26
N PHE A 297 46.03 -3.34 -10.46
CA PHE A 297 44.98 -3.22 -9.45
C PHE A 297 45.28 -2.06 -8.49
N ILE A 298 46.53 -1.93 -8.01
CA ILE A 298 46.99 -0.83 -7.15
C ILE A 298 46.85 0.53 -7.85
N ARG A 299 47.19 0.64 -9.13
CA ARG A 299 47.15 1.91 -9.89
C ARG A 299 45.72 2.41 -10.12
N TYR A 300 44.77 1.51 -10.36
CA TYR A 300 43.40 1.87 -10.75
C TYR A 300 42.39 1.84 -9.59
N THR A 301 42.69 1.18 -8.46
CA THR A 301 41.76 1.12 -7.32
C THR A 301 42.03 2.18 -6.27
N LEU A 302 41.09 3.12 -6.19
CA LEU A 302 40.56 3.81 -4.98
C LEU A 302 39.42 4.76 -5.41
N LYS A 303 39.22 5.01 -6.72
CA LYS A 303 38.19 5.95 -7.23
C LYS A 303 37.66 5.56 -8.62
N GLY A 304 37.33 4.28 -8.86
CA GLY A 304 36.75 3.79 -10.12
C GLY A 304 37.72 3.70 -11.30
N PHE A 305 37.37 2.92 -12.32
CA PHE A 305 38.16 2.78 -13.54
C PHE A 305 38.31 4.13 -14.23
N LYS A 306 39.56 4.51 -14.47
CA LYS A 306 39.92 5.80 -15.06
C LYS A 306 40.97 5.59 -16.11
N ASN A 307 40.91 6.40 -17.16
CA ASN A 307 42.00 6.46 -18.12
C ASN A 307 43.26 7.08 -17.48
N LYS A 308 44.36 7.13 -18.24
CA LYS A 308 45.64 7.72 -17.81
C LYS A 308 45.53 9.19 -17.39
N SER A 309 44.49 9.90 -17.81
CA SER A 309 44.20 11.29 -17.45
C SER A 309 43.29 11.43 -16.22
N GLY A 310 42.92 10.32 -15.57
CA GLY A 310 42.05 10.30 -14.40
C GLY A 310 40.56 10.45 -14.71
N VAL A 311 40.16 10.38 -15.98
CA VAL A 311 38.75 10.50 -16.39
C VAL A 311 38.04 9.15 -16.23
N PRO A 312 36.88 9.09 -15.56
CA PRO A 312 36.10 7.88 -15.39
C PRO A 312 35.74 7.18 -16.71
N ILE A 313 35.90 5.86 -16.73
CA ILE A 313 35.48 4.97 -17.81
C ILE A 313 34.01 4.60 -17.57
N ARG A 314 33.11 5.03 -18.46
CA ARG A 314 31.68 4.74 -18.44
C ARG A 314 31.34 3.70 -19.50
N LEU A 315 30.86 2.54 -19.06
CA LEU A 315 30.48 1.42 -19.91
C LEU A 315 29.01 1.06 -19.72
N PHE A 316 28.41 0.57 -20.80
CA PHE A 316 27.00 0.21 -20.88
C PHE A 316 26.82 -1.15 -21.53
N ASP A 317 25.69 -1.79 -21.24
CA ASP A 317 25.22 -2.95 -22.01
C ASP A 317 24.63 -2.50 -23.36
N ARG A 318 24.21 -3.47 -24.18
CA ARG A 318 23.57 -3.21 -25.48
C ARG A 318 22.28 -2.38 -25.38
N LYS A 319 21.58 -2.41 -24.25
CA LYS A 319 20.35 -1.64 -23.99
C LYS A 319 20.66 -0.24 -23.45
N GLY A 320 21.94 0.11 -23.28
CA GLY A 320 22.35 1.39 -22.72
C GLY A 320 22.27 1.46 -21.21
N ARG A 321 22.16 0.31 -20.51
CA ARG A 321 22.15 0.24 -19.04
C ARG A 321 23.58 0.31 -18.51
N PRO A 322 23.81 1.05 -17.42
CA PRO A 322 25.16 1.29 -16.91
C PRO A 322 25.78 0.03 -16.29
N LEU A 323 26.96 -0.35 -16.78
CA LEU A 323 27.82 -1.39 -16.19
C LEU A 323 28.84 -0.80 -15.21
N THR A 324 29.08 0.51 -15.31
CA THR A 324 29.87 1.32 -14.38
C THR A 324 29.09 2.56 -13.94
N ASP A 325 29.34 3.09 -12.75
CA ASP A 325 28.79 4.39 -12.36
C ASP A 325 29.52 5.58 -12.99
N PHE A 326 29.10 6.80 -12.64
CA PHE A 326 29.69 8.04 -13.15
C PHE A 326 31.13 8.30 -12.63
N HIS A 327 31.59 7.54 -11.63
CA HIS A 327 32.98 7.53 -11.19
C HIS A 327 33.80 6.41 -11.85
N GLY A 328 33.17 5.58 -12.69
CA GLY A 328 33.79 4.44 -13.36
C GLY A 328 33.89 3.21 -12.47
N ALA A 329 33.18 3.16 -11.34
CA ALA A 329 33.16 1.97 -10.50
C ALA A 329 32.26 0.89 -11.16
N PRO A 330 32.73 -0.37 -11.31
CA PRO A 330 31.91 -1.45 -11.84
C PRO A 330 30.72 -1.72 -10.92
N GLN A 331 29.59 -2.09 -11.54
CA GLN A 331 28.33 -2.34 -10.85
C GLN A 331 28.09 -3.84 -10.66
N ASN A 332 27.32 -4.17 -9.63
CA ASN A 332 26.97 -5.55 -9.29
C ASN A 332 25.47 -5.77 -9.49
N HIS A 333 25.11 -6.97 -9.92
CA HIS A 333 23.77 -7.51 -9.84
C HIS A 333 23.35 -7.67 -8.37
N ALA A 334 22.04 -7.70 -8.08
CA ALA A 334 21.50 -7.90 -6.73
C ALA A 334 21.99 -9.20 -6.06
N SER A 335 22.33 -10.22 -6.86
CA SER A 335 22.95 -11.47 -6.38
C SER A 335 24.42 -11.33 -5.96
N GLY A 336 25.00 -10.13 -6.08
CA GLY A 336 26.43 -9.85 -5.85
C GLY A 336 27.33 -10.08 -7.06
N LEU A 337 26.81 -10.58 -8.19
CA LEU A 337 27.62 -10.87 -9.37
C LEU A 337 28.10 -9.57 -10.03
N VAL A 338 29.39 -9.47 -10.34
CA VAL A 338 29.96 -8.29 -11.02
C VAL A 338 29.47 -8.27 -12.46
N LEU A 339 28.97 -7.13 -12.93
CA LEU A 339 28.36 -7.02 -14.27
C LEU A 339 29.39 -6.94 -15.42
N LEU A 340 30.68 -6.86 -15.09
CA LEU A 340 31.82 -6.80 -16.02
C LEU A 340 32.76 -7.97 -15.80
N LYS A 341 33.37 -8.44 -16.90
CA LYS A 341 34.51 -9.36 -16.89
C LYS A 341 35.79 -8.60 -17.24
N PHE A 342 36.89 -9.04 -16.66
CA PHE A 342 38.21 -8.42 -16.80
C PHE A 342 39.23 -9.42 -17.32
N ASP A 343 40.22 -8.92 -18.05
CA ASP A 343 41.45 -9.65 -18.34
C ASP A 343 42.52 -9.46 -17.24
N GLU A 344 43.72 -9.99 -17.46
CA GLU A 344 44.82 -9.91 -16.49
C GLU A 344 45.37 -8.49 -16.33
N GLU A 345 45.19 -7.66 -17.35
CA GLU A 345 45.53 -6.24 -17.42
C GLU A 345 44.48 -5.35 -16.73
N GLY A 346 43.39 -5.95 -16.23
CA GLY A 346 42.30 -5.26 -15.55
C GLY A 346 41.39 -4.48 -16.51
N ASP A 347 41.51 -4.72 -17.81
CA ASP A 347 40.68 -4.09 -18.83
C ASP A 347 39.33 -4.83 -18.95
N PRO A 348 38.21 -4.10 -19.07
CA PRO A 348 36.88 -4.68 -19.15
C PRO A 348 36.61 -5.25 -20.56
N ILE A 349 36.65 -6.58 -20.69
CA ILE A 349 36.54 -7.28 -21.98
C ILE A 349 35.10 -7.57 -22.43
N SER A 350 34.17 -7.73 -21.49
CA SER A 350 32.77 -8.07 -21.80
C SER A 350 31.86 -7.79 -20.61
N ASP A 351 30.56 -7.80 -20.83
CA ASP A 351 29.59 -7.94 -19.75
C ASP A 351 29.69 -9.34 -19.10
N TRP A 352 28.98 -9.52 -17.99
CA TRP A 352 28.94 -10.78 -17.24
C TRP A 352 28.38 -11.97 -18.05
N MET A 353 27.58 -11.71 -19.08
CA MET A 353 27.05 -12.72 -20.00
C MET A 353 28.00 -13.04 -21.16
N GLY A 354 29.17 -12.38 -21.25
CA GLY A 354 30.12 -12.55 -22.34
C GLY A 354 29.80 -11.73 -23.60
N ARG A 355 28.95 -10.71 -23.50
CA ARG A 355 28.59 -9.82 -24.62
C ARG A 355 29.49 -8.58 -24.64
N PRO A 356 29.67 -7.93 -25.79
CA PRO A 356 30.46 -6.71 -25.89
C PRO A 356 29.95 -5.60 -24.97
N VAL A 357 30.88 -4.80 -24.44
CA VAL A 357 30.58 -3.56 -23.71
C VAL A 357 30.49 -2.38 -24.68
N PHE A 358 29.67 -1.40 -24.34
CA PHE A 358 29.40 -0.23 -25.17
C PHE A 358 29.78 1.07 -24.46
N ASP A 359 30.19 2.08 -25.21
CA ASP A 359 30.32 3.44 -24.70
C ASP A 359 28.96 4.18 -24.66
N GLY A 360 28.96 5.44 -24.23
CA GLY A 360 27.73 6.25 -24.20
C GLY A 360 27.13 6.61 -25.57
N GLN A 361 27.78 6.24 -26.68
CA GLN A 361 27.25 6.41 -28.04
C GLN A 361 26.79 5.08 -28.67
N GLY A 362 26.99 3.95 -27.99
CA GLY A 362 26.64 2.63 -28.49
C GLY A 362 27.72 2.01 -29.38
N TYR A 363 28.97 2.47 -29.30
CA TYR A 363 30.11 1.82 -29.96
C TYR A 363 30.78 0.81 -29.02
N THR A 364 31.31 -0.28 -29.57
CA THR A 364 32.10 -1.30 -28.84
C THR A 364 33.59 -1.06 -29.01
N GLU A 365 34.43 -1.73 -28.22
CA GLU A 365 35.89 -1.58 -28.25
C GLU A 365 36.51 -1.78 -29.65
N ASP A 366 36.00 -2.72 -30.45
CA ASP A 366 36.45 -2.98 -31.82
C ASP A 366 36.18 -1.81 -32.80
N ASN A 367 35.44 -0.79 -32.37
CA ASN A 367 35.07 0.35 -33.19
C ASN A 367 35.97 1.57 -32.90
N GLU A 368 36.51 2.20 -33.96
CA GLU A 368 37.40 3.37 -33.84
C GLU A 368 36.76 4.59 -33.13
N PHE A 369 35.43 4.64 -33.05
CA PHE A 369 34.65 5.69 -32.38
C PHE A 369 34.33 5.37 -30.92
N PHE A 370 34.86 4.29 -30.34
CA PHE A 370 34.70 3.96 -28.94
C PHE A 370 35.30 5.04 -28.03
N ARG A 371 34.45 5.74 -27.26
CA ARG A 371 34.82 6.84 -26.35
C ARG A 371 34.18 6.62 -24.96
N PRO A 372 34.75 5.70 -24.15
CA PRO A 372 34.17 5.35 -22.84
C PRO A 372 34.37 6.45 -21.79
N CYS A 373 35.26 7.41 -21.99
CA CYS A 373 35.60 8.45 -20.99
C CYS A 373 34.74 9.72 -21.11
N ARG A 374 33.50 9.62 -21.61
CA ARG A 374 32.66 10.81 -21.86
C ARG A 374 31.92 11.25 -20.61
N THR A 375 32.04 12.53 -20.27
CA THR A 375 31.30 13.16 -19.16
C THR A 375 29.78 13.23 -19.45
N ILE A 376 28.98 13.25 -18.38
CA ILE A 376 27.52 13.47 -18.44
C ILE A 376 27.27 14.84 -19.06
N LYS A 377 26.41 14.93 -20.08
CA LYS A 377 26.19 16.19 -20.82
C LYS A 377 25.35 17.20 -20.04
N SER A 378 24.46 16.72 -19.18
CA SER A 378 23.51 17.54 -18.44
C SER A 378 24.01 17.90 -17.05
N GLN A 379 24.33 19.19 -16.85
CA GLN A 379 24.69 19.75 -15.55
C GLN A 379 23.51 19.70 -14.55
N GLU A 380 22.27 19.74 -15.06
CA GLU A 380 21.05 19.56 -14.28
C GLU A 380 20.93 18.11 -13.75
N THR A 381 21.28 17.11 -14.55
CA THR A 381 21.29 15.69 -14.12
C THR A 381 22.28 15.49 -12.99
N LEU A 382 23.48 16.05 -13.09
CA LEU A 382 24.48 16.00 -12.00
C LEU A 382 23.98 16.66 -10.71
N GLN A 383 23.36 17.84 -10.79
CA GLN A 383 22.81 18.52 -9.61
C GLN A 383 21.67 17.72 -8.96
N LYS A 384 20.78 17.11 -9.76
CA LYS A 384 19.71 16.23 -9.26
C LYS A 384 20.28 15.00 -8.53
N LEU A 385 21.29 14.33 -9.10
CA LEU A 385 21.93 13.16 -8.49
C LEU A 385 22.50 13.45 -7.09
N PHE A 386 23.16 14.59 -6.91
CA PHE A 386 23.73 14.97 -5.61
C PHE A 386 22.67 15.43 -4.61
N SER A 387 21.56 16.03 -5.07
CA SER A 387 20.48 16.50 -4.19
C SER A 387 19.61 15.37 -3.58
N LEU A 388 19.59 14.20 -4.22
CA LEU A 388 18.75 13.05 -3.85
C LEU A 388 19.38 12.15 -2.75
N ALA A 389 20.68 12.27 -2.47
CA ALA A 389 21.44 11.32 -1.66
C ALA A 389 21.35 11.53 -0.13
N LYS A 390 20.16 11.84 0.43
CA LYS A 390 20.00 12.07 1.89
C LYS A 390 20.09 10.77 2.72
N LYS A 391 19.78 9.61 2.15
CA LYS A 391 19.97 8.28 2.75
C LYS A 391 20.44 7.29 1.67
N PRO A 392 21.68 6.76 1.74
CA PRO A 392 22.24 5.91 0.70
C PRO A 392 21.61 4.50 0.74
N VAL A 393 20.68 4.21 -0.17
CA VAL A 393 20.09 2.87 -0.34
C VAL A 393 20.40 2.36 -1.72
N GLN A 394 20.89 1.13 -1.81
CA GLN A 394 21.11 0.47 -3.09
C GLN A 394 19.81 -0.13 -3.64
N TYR A 395 19.37 0.36 -4.79
CA TYR A 395 18.15 -0.08 -5.47
C TYR A 395 18.45 -0.90 -6.72
N PHE A 396 17.57 -1.86 -7.00
CA PHE A 396 17.63 -2.77 -8.13
C PHE A 396 16.26 -2.86 -8.82
N ASP A 397 16.24 -3.23 -10.09
CA ASP A 397 15.01 -3.55 -10.81
C ASP A 397 14.55 -5.00 -10.54
N LYS A 398 13.42 -5.38 -11.13
CA LYS A 398 12.85 -6.73 -11.04
C LYS A 398 13.75 -7.85 -11.60
N PHE A 399 14.78 -7.51 -12.36
CA PHE A 399 15.75 -8.45 -12.89
C PHE A 399 17.03 -8.49 -12.06
N GLY A 400 17.13 -7.70 -10.99
CA GLY A 400 18.31 -7.59 -10.14
C GLY A 400 19.40 -6.67 -10.72
N LEU A 401 19.11 -5.89 -11.77
CA LEU A 401 20.05 -4.91 -12.31
C LEU A 401 20.03 -3.63 -11.45
N PRO A 402 21.20 -3.04 -11.14
CA PRO A 402 21.29 -1.92 -10.24
C PRO A 402 20.71 -0.66 -10.88
N LEU A 403 19.95 0.10 -10.07
CA LEU A 403 19.38 1.40 -10.42
C LEU A 403 20.12 2.54 -9.72
N THR A 404 20.76 2.25 -8.60
CA THR A 404 21.73 3.11 -7.93
C THR A 404 23.04 2.36 -7.79
N ASN A 405 24.13 3.11 -7.61
CA ASN A 405 25.38 2.49 -7.16
C ASN A 405 25.24 2.03 -5.70
N ARG A 406 26.28 1.36 -5.20
CA ARG A 406 26.31 0.83 -3.82
C ARG A 406 26.20 1.87 -2.72
N PHE A 407 26.44 3.14 -3.05
CA PHE A 407 26.30 4.27 -2.13
C PHE A 407 24.92 4.93 -2.27
N GLY A 408 23.98 4.28 -2.96
CA GLY A 408 22.63 4.79 -3.20
C GLY A 408 22.54 6.00 -4.12
N ILE A 409 23.60 6.32 -4.85
CA ILE A 409 23.56 7.40 -5.84
C ILE A 409 22.94 6.83 -7.13
N PRO A 410 21.88 7.44 -7.67
CA PRO A 410 21.24 6.93 -8.88
C PRO A 410 22.21 6.78 -10.06
N LEU A 411 22.08 5.67 -10.78
CA LEU A 411 22.83 5.41 -12.00
C LEU A 411 22.18 6.14 -13.17
N VAL A 412 22.96 6.31 -14.23
CA VAL A 412 22.55 7.05 -15.42
C VAL A 412 22.80 6.20 -16.66
N SER A 413 21.80 6.11 -17.54
CA SER A 413 21.89 5.38 -18.81
C SER A 413 22.83 6.05 -19.82
N SER A 414 23.09 5.37 -20.94
CA SER A 414 23.84 5.94 -22.08
C SER A 414 23.20 7.21 -22.66
N ARG A 415 21.90 7.42 -22.41
CA ARG A 415 21.13 8.60 -22.85
C ARG A 415 21.08 9.73 -21.81
N ASP A 416 21.88 9.62 -20.75
CA ASP A 416 21.88 10.55 -19.61
C ASP A 416 20.55 10.57 -18.81
N GLU A 417 19.74 9.50 -18.90
CA GLU A 417 18.51 9.31 -18.11
C GLU A 417 18.80 8.64 -16.76
N VAL A 418 18.17 9.12 -15.68
CA VAL A 418 18.33 8.56 -14.34
C VAL A 418 17.56 7.24 -14.22
N MET A 419 18.21 6.20 -13.72
CA MET A 419 17.69 4.83 -13.69
C MET A 419 16.57 4.60 -12.65
N VAL A 420 16.47 5.43 -11.61
CA VAL A 420 15.41 5.37 -10.58
C VAL A 420 14.74 6.72 -10.43
N ARG A 421 13.41 6.71 -10.33
CA ARG A 421 12.62 7.90 -9.99
C ARG A 421 12.42 7.95 -8.48
N ILE A 422 12.75 9.09 -7.91
CA ILE A 422 12.73 9.32 -6.46
C ILE A 422 11.86 10.56 -6.22
N ASP A 423 11.06 10.53 -5.16
CA ASP A 423 10.27 11.70 -4.77
C ASP A 423 11.12 12.76 -4.02
N SER A 424 10.49 13.87 -3.63
CA SER A 424 11.15 14.95 -2.89
C SER A 424 11.65 14.56 -1.50
N SER A 425 11.20 13.42 -0.95
CA SER A 425 11.62 12.90 0.35
C SER A 425 12.83 11.96 0.25
N GLY A 426 13.21 11.55 -0.97
CA GLY A 426 14.25 10.55 -1.19
C GLY A 426 13.74 9.12 -1.30
N LYS A 427 12.42 8.90 -1.37
CA LYS A 427 11.79 7.58 -1.52
C LYS A 427 11.76 7.19 -3.00
N ALA A 428 12.26 6.00 -3.32
CA ALA A 428 12.17 5.44 -4.67
C ALA A 428 10.71 5.10 -5.00
N LEU A 429 10.27 5.51 -6.19
CA LEU A 429 8.92 5.28 -6.70
C LEU A 429 8.89 4.11 -7.67
N HIS A 430 9.70 4.21 -8.73
CA HIS A 430 9.80 3.23 -9.81
C HIS A 430 11.12 3.38 -10.56
N ASP A 431 11.50 2.39 -11.35
CA ASP A 431 12.65 2.48 -12.26
C ASP A 431 12.36 3.44 -13.44
N ALA A 432 13.36 3.68 -14.30
CA ALA A 432 13.23 4.55 -15.46
C ALA A 432 12.10 4.13 -16.43
N GLU A 433 11.80 2.81 -16.49
CA GLU A 433 10.81 2.17 -17.35
C GLU A 433 9.41 2.10 -16.70
N GLY A 434 9.24 2.54 -15.44
CA GLY A 434 7.99 2.46 -14.70
C GLY A 434 7.78 1.17 -13.90
N GLY A 435 8.82 0.33 -13.80
CA GLY A 435 8.80 -0.92 -13.04
C GLY A 435 9.03 -0.75 -11.53
N PRO A 436 8.70 -1.78 -10.73
CA PRO A 436 8.93 -1.78 -9.28
C PRO A 436 10.42 -1.78 -8.94
N VAL A 437 10.74 -1.18 -7.81
CA VAL A 437 12.11 -1.05 -7.28
C VAL A 437 12.26 -1.97 -6.07
N PHE A 438 13.42 -2.63 -5.97
CA PHE A 438 13.77 -3.55 -4.90
C PHE A 438 15.06 -3.11 -4.22
N ASP A 439 15.23 -3.48 -2.96
CA ASP A 439 16.52 -3.39 -2.28
C ASP A 439 17.43 -4.59 -2.60
N ILE A 440 18.61 -4.63 -1.99
CA ILE A 440 19.60 -5.71 -2.19
C ILE A 440 19.11 -7.09 -1.72
N LEU A 441 18.08 -7.15 -0.88
CA LEU A 441 17.49 -8.39 -0.38
C LEU A 441 16.34 -8.88 -1.25
N GLY A 442 16.01 -8.14 -2.32
CA GLY A 442 14.86 -8.41 -3.18
C GLY A 442 13.53 -8.03 -2.53
N LEU A 443 13.53 -7.21 -1.48
CA LEU A 443 12.32 -6.68 -0.88
C LEU A 443 11.86 -5.43 -1.65
N PRO A 444 10.56 -5.29 -1.96
CA PRO A 444 10.06 -4.15 -2.72
C PRO A 444 10.05 -2.87 -1.88
N ILE A 445 10.21 -1.72 -2.55
CA ILE A 445 9.96 -0.42 -1.94
C ILE A 445 8.45 -0.18 -1.87
N VAL A 446 7.93 -0.14 -0.66
CA VAL A 446 6.51 -0.12 -0.37
C VAL A 446 5.96 1.30 -0.53
N LEU A 447 5.11 1.49 -1.53
CA LEU A 447 4.39 2.75 -1.75
C LEU A 447 3.17 2.88 -0.83
N ASN A 448 2.43 1.78 -0.67
CA ASN A 448 1.26 1.66 0.19
C ASN A 448 1.37 0.37 1.04
N VAL A 449 1.22 0.49 2.35
CA VAL A 449 1.40 -0.62 3.30
C VAL A 449 0.28 -1.68 3.25
N ASP A 450 -0.86 -1.34 2.64
CA ASP A 450 -1.97 -2.26 2.42
C ASP A 450 -1.81 -3.14 1.16
N ASP A 451 -0.87 -2.78 0.27
CA ASP A 451 -0.58 -3.54 -0.93
C ASP A 451 0.25 -4.79 -0.58
N PRO A 452 0.09 -5.89 -1.33
CA PRO A 452 0.90 -7.08 -1.14
C PRO A 452 2.38 -6.78 -1.42
N LEU A 453 3.25 -7.26 -0.54
CA LEU A 453 4.69 -7.28 -0.78
C LEU A 453 4.97 -8.34 -1.85
N LEU A 454 5.24 -7.86 -3.06
CA LEU A 454 5.61 -8.70 -4.18
C LEU A 454 7.10 -8.53 -4.47
N GLY A 455 7.83 -9.63 -4.47
CA GLY A 455 9.23 -9.68 -4.84
C GLY A 455 9.43 -9.66 -6.36
N PRO A 456 10.68 -9.87 -6.82
CA PRO A 456 10.98 -10.06 -8.22
C PRO A 456 10.06 -11.12 -8.86
N GLN A 457 9.63 -10.89 -10.10
CA GLN A 457 8.70 -11.76 -10.85
C GLN A 457 7.28 -11.85 -10.25
N ASN A 458 6.86 -10.88 -9.42
CA ASN A 458 5.55 -10.85 -8.75
C ASN A 458 5.31 -12.03 -7.78
N LEU A 459 6.39 -12.60 -7.25
CA LEU A 459 6.28 -13.66 -6.24
C LEU A 459 5.92 -13.04 -4.87
N PRO A 460 4.93 -13.57 -4.15
CA PRO A 460 4.61 -13.10 -2.80
C PRO A 460 5.79 -13.19 -1.83
N ILE A 461 6.08 -12.10 -1.13
CA ILE A 461 7.08 -12.07 -0.06
C ILE A 461 6.48 -12.68 1.21
N ARG A 462 7.21 -13.62 1.80
CA ARG A 462 6.90 -14.33 3.05
C ARG A 462 7.89 -13.96 4.14
N LEU A 463 7.43 -13.18 5.10
CA LEU A 463 8.21 -12.75 6.26
C LEU A 463 7.71 -13.45 7.52
N TYR A 464 8.63 -13.75 8.43
CA TYR A 464 8.37 -14.37 9.73
C TYR A 464 9.10 -13.61 10.83
N ASN A 465 8.61 -13.71 12.06
CA ASN A 465 9.34 -13.24 13.24
C ASN A 465 10.30 -14.32 13.78
N SER A 466 11.02 -14.00 14.86
CA SER A 466 12.01 -14.91 15.48
C SER A 466 11.41 -16.21 16.02
N SER A 467 10.10 -16.26 16.26
CA SER A 467 9.37 -17.48 16.64
C SER A 467 8.88 -18.32 15.46
N GLY A 468 9.14 -17.88 14.23
CA GLY A 468 8.69 -18.53 13.00
C GLY A 468 7.21 -18.30 12.67
N ARG A 469 6.56 -17.31 13.31
CA ARG A 469 5.16 -16.94 13.00
C ARG A 469 5.12 -15.94 11.84
N PRO A 470 4.15 -16.05 10.91
CA PRO A 470 4.10 -15.23 9.70
C PRO A 470 3.79 -13.75 9.99
N LEU A 471 4.39 -12.85 9.24
CA LEU A 471 4.13 -11.41 9.28
C LEU A 471 3.40 -10.93 8.02
N THR A 472 3.35 -11.78 7.00
CA THR A 472 2.65 -11.60 5.73
C THR A 472 1.80 -12.83 5.44
N ASP A 473 0.66 -12.64 4.79
CA ASP A 473 -0.23 -13.74 4.38
C ASP A 473 0.25 -14.46 3.11
N ASN A 474 -0.64 -15.31 2.56
CA ASN A 474 -0.36 -16.11 1.38
C ASN A 474 -0.31 -15.34 0.04
N SER A 475 -0.78 -14.10 0.03
CA SER A 475 -0.65 -13.17 -1.11
C SER A 475 0.55 -12.23 -0.98
N GLY A 476 1.21 -12.22 0.19
CA GLY A 476 2.29 -11.29 0.52
C GLY A 476 1.79 -10.02 1.21
N LYS A 477 0.50 -9.95 1.55
CA LYS A 477 -0.09 -8.81 2.26
C LYS A 477 0.39 -8.80 3.71
N ILE A 478 0.77 -7.62 4.20
CA ILE A 478 1.21 -7.46 5.59
C ILE A 478 0.03 -7.71 6.53
N LEU A 479 0.22 -8.64 7.46
CA LEU A 479 -0.80 -9.00 8.44
C LEU A 479 -1.02 -7.86 9.44
N LYS A 480 -2.25 -7.75 9.95
CA LYS A 480 -2.64 -6.78 10.99
C LYS A 480 -2.99 -7.51 12.28
N ASN A 481 -2.61 -6.93 13.41
CA ASN A 481 -3.11 -7.38 14.71
C ASN A 481 -4.58 -6.95 14.92
N ILE A 482 -5.19 -7.39 16.02
CA ILE A 482 -6.60 -7.07 16.35
C ILE A 482 -6.87 -5.56 16.49
N LYS A 483 -5.84 -4.73 16.71
CA LYS A 483 -5.94 -3.27 16.77
C LYS A 483 -5.83 -2.60 15.39
N GLY A 484 -5.73 -3.39 14.32
CA GLY A 484 -5.53 -2.90 12.95
C GLY A 484 -4.11 -2.44 12.64
N VAL A 485 -3.14 -2.67 13.52
CA VAL A 485 -1.74 -2.26 13.31
C VAL A 485 -1.01 -3.34 12.53
N HIS A 486 -0.30 -2.92 11.46
CA HIS A 486 0.54 -3.80 10.64
C HIS A 486 1.66 -4.45 11.48
N LEU A 487 1.98 -5.70 11.18
CA LEU A 487 3.02 -6.45 11.89
C LEU A 487 4.43 -6.19 11.37
N VAL A 488 4.57 -5.56 10.20
CA VAL A 488 5.85 -5.16 9.59
C VAL A 488 5.95 -3.64 9.63
N ALA A 489 7.09 -3.13 10.09
CA ALA A 489 7.43 -1.72 10.06
C ALA A 489 8.06 -1.36 8.70
N ILE A 490 7.50 -0.32 8.08
CA ILE A 490 8.00 0.28 6.85
C ILE A 490 8.65 1.62 7.19
N GLY A 491 9.90 1.81 6.79
CA GLY A 491 10.64 3.05 7.00
C GLY A 491 10.14 4.21 6.14
N ASP A 492 10.58 5.43 6.46
CA ASP A 492 10.18 6.65 5.73
C ASP A 492 10.49 6.60 4.22
N ASN A 493 11.52 5.84 3.85
CA ASN A 493 11.94 5.63 2.45
C ASN A 493 11.19 4.47 1.76
N GLY A 494 10.16 3.91 2.40
CA GLY A 494 9.38 2.77 1.91
C GLY A 494 10.05 1.40 2.08
N GLN A 495 11.23 1.30 2.71
CA GLN A 495 11.89 0.01 2.92
C GLN A 495 11.21 -0.81 4.02
N VAL A 496 11.22 -2.12 3.85
CA VAL A 496 10.86 -3.08 4.89
C VAL A 496 12.01 -3.14 5.90
N GLU A 497 11.79 -2.68 7.13
CA GLU A 497 12.88 -2.51 8.11
C GLU A 497 12.90 -3.59 9.19
N SER A 498 11.75 -3.85 9.81
CA SER A 498 11.67 -4.71 11.00
C SER A 498 10.26 -5.23 11.23
N GLU A 499 10.10 -6.12 12.21
CA GLU A 499 8.80 -6.35 12.84
C GLU A 499 8.38 -5.07 13.57
N GLN A 500 7.07 -4.79 13.63
CA GLN A 500 6.51 -3.57 14.25
C GLN A 500 6.98 -3.31 15.70
N ARG A 501 7.45 -4.33 16.41
CA ARG A 501 8.00 -4.23 17.78
C ARG A 501 9.54 -4.04 17.81
N GLY A 502 10.17 -3.75 16.67
CA GLY A 502 11.62 -3.66 16.51
C GLY A 502 12.33 -5.02 16.40
N GLY A 503 11.57 -6.11 16.19
CA GLY A 503 12.13 -7.45 16.00
C GLY A 503 12.75 -7.65 14.62
N MET A 504 13.68 -8.59 14.51
CA MET A 504 14.29 -8.96 13.23
C MET A 504 13.28 -9.72 12.35
N LEU A 505 13.35 -9.49 11.03
CA LEU A 505 12.57 -10.22 10.03
C LEU A 505 13.33 -11.46 9.57
N TYR A 506 12.61 -12.55 9.36
CA TYR A 506 13.16 -13.83 8.92
C TYR A 506 12.47 -14.31 7.65
N ASP A 507 13.22 -15.00 6.81
CA ASP A 507 12.65 -15.78 5.72
C ASP A 507 12.08 -17.12 6.23
N ARG A 508 11.54 -17.91 5.31
CA ARG A 508 10.96 -19.21 5.63
C ARG A 508 11.96 -20.21 6.24
N LYS A 509 13.25 -20.11 5.89
CA LYS A 509 14.31 -20.98 6.43
C LYS A 509 14.85 -20.47 7.77
N MET A 510 14.17 -19.50 8.40
CA MET A 510 14.62 -18.82 9.61
C MET A 510 15.96 -18.11 9.43
N ARG A 511 16.27 -17.66 8.22
CA ARG A 511 17.44 -16.80 7.97
C ARG A 511 17.01 -15.36 8.23
N PRO A 512 17.70 -14.62 9.11
CA PRO A 512 17.35 -13.24 9.37
C PRO A 512 17.73 -12.36 8.18
N MET A 513 17.09 -11.20 8.08
CA MET A 513 17.34 -10.19 7.05
C MET A 513 18.82 -9.73 7.00
N THR A 514 19.58 -9.91 8.09
CA THR A 514 21.02 -9.62 8.18
C THR A 514 21.93 -10.61 7.45
N PHE A 515 21.40 -11.74 6.95
CA PHE A 515 22.18 -12.76 6.20
C PHE A 515 22.38 -12.41 4.72
N GLY A 516 22.03 -11.19 4.29
CA GLY A 516 22.32 -10.69 2.95
C GLY A 516 21.70 -11.56 1.85
N THR A 517 22.53 -12.00 0.89
CA THR A 517 22.09 -12.78 -0.29
C THR A 517 21.52 -14.17 0.02
N GLU A 518 21.67 -14.67 1.26
CA GLU A 518 21.08 -15.95 1.67
C GLU A 518 19.65 -15.84 2.16
N PHE A 519 19.22 -14.64 2.56
CA PHE A 519 17.84 -14.35 2.90
C PHE A 519 16.99 -14.44 1.62
N ASN A 520 15.94 -15.26 1.64
CA ASN A 520 15.05 -15.40 0.50
C ASN A 520 13.58 -15.45 0.94
N ALA A 521 12.97 -14.28 1.02
CA ALA A 521 11.57 -14.15 1.38
C ALA A 521 10.60 -14.55 0.25
N ALA A 522 11.06 -14.75 -0.99
CA ALA A 522 10.21 -15.14 -2.13
C ALA A 522 10.07 -16.67 -2.30
N GLN A 523 10.69 -17.48 -1.43
CA GLN A 523 10.72 -18.93 -1.61
C GLN A 523 9.38 -19.61 -1.24
N THR A 524 8.65 -20.12 -2.24
CA THR A 524 7.44 -20.95 -2.07
C THR A 524 7.76 -22.43 -2.32
N SER A 525 7.88 -23.26 -1.28
CA SER A 525 8.22 -24.69 -1.45
C SER A 525 7.45 -25.64 -0.52
N PHE A 526 6.22 -25.31 -0.13
CA PHE A 526 5.31 -26.33 0.40
C PHE A 526 4.16 -26.46 -0.60
N VAL A 527 3.76 -27.70 -0.88
CA VAL A 527 2.38 -27.98 -1.21
C VAL A 527 1.66 -27.70 0.10
N GLU A 528 1.08 -26.50 0.25
CA GLU A 528 0.24 -26.21 1.40
C GLU A 528 -0.85 -27.28 1.42
N GLU A 529 -0.82 -28.15 2.43
CA GLU A 529 -1.91 -29.10 2.65
C GLU A 529 -3.20 -28.29 2.69
N LYS A 530 -4.16 -28.72 1.89
CA LYS A 530 -5.53 -28.23 1.73
C LYS A 530 -5.81 -27.00 2.61
N ILE A 531 -5.66 -25.81 2.03
CA ILE A 531 -5.83 -24.55 2.77
C ILE A 531 -7.27 -24.50 3.30
N ASP A 532 -7.44 -24.70 4.59
CA ASP A 532 -8.74 -24.68 5.23
C ASP A 532 -9.23 -23.23 5.34
N LEU A 533 -10.28 -22.91 4.59
CA LEU A 533 -11.01 -21.65 4.74
C LEU A 533 -11.86 -21.73 6.02
N VAL A 534 -11.62 -20.81 6.95
CA VAL A 534 -12.51 -20.62 8.10
C VAL A 534 -13.46 -19.48 7.79
N ALA A 535 -14.72 -19.82 7.59
CA ALA A 535 -15.79 -18.87 7.36
C ALA A 535 -16.89 -19.05 8.41
N LYS A 536 -17.66 -17.98 8.61
CA LYS A 536 -18.93 -18.03 9.33
C LYS A 536 -19.94 -18.88 8.54
N ILE A 537 -21.07 -19.19 9.17
CA ILE A 537 -22.16 -19.96 8.54
C ILE A 537 -22.74 -19.23 7.31
N ASP A 538 -22.69 -17.90 7.27
CA ASP A 538 -23.13 -17.07 6.15
C ASP A 538 -22.10 -17.00 5.00
N GLY A 539 -20.94 -17.66 5.15
CA GLY A 539 -19.86 -17.68 4.17
C GLY A 539 -18.88 -16.50 4.29
N GLU A 540 -19.08 -15.55 5.21
CA GLU A 540 -18.10 -14.50 5.43
C GLU A 540 -16.80 -15.06 6.04
N PRO A 541 -15.63 -14.60 5.57
CA PRO A 541 -14.35 -15.03 6.12
C PRO A 541 -14.22 -14.65 7.59
N LEU A 542 -13.71 -15.58 8.41
CA LEU A 542 -13.60 -15.42 9.85
C LEU A 542 -12.18 -14.99 10.22
N HIS A 543 -12.06 -13.77 10.75
CA HIS A 543 -10.78 -13.21 11.17
C HIS A 543 -10.51 -13.59 12.62
N LEU A 544 -9.53 -14.47 12.81
CA LEU A 544 -9.23 -15.10 14.08
C LEU A 544 -7.95 -14.54 14.69
N PHE A 545 -7.93 -14.43 16.01
CA PHE A 545 -6.80 -13.93 16.79
C PHE A 545 -6.55 -14.81 18.00
N ASN A 546 -5.29 -14.88 18.44
CA ASN A 546 -4.97 -15.44 19.75
C ASN A 546 -5.25 -14.42 20.87
N ARG A 547 -5.05 -14.83 22.13
CA ARG A 547 -5.25 -13.95 23.30
C ARG A 547 -4.42 -12.67 23.26
N ALA A 548 -3.26 -12.68 22.62
CA ALA A 548 -2.38 -11.51 22.48
C ALA A 548 -2.77 -10.60 21.29
N GLY A 549 -3.84 -10.94 20.55
CA GLY A 549 -4.31 -10.17 19.39
C GLY A 549 -3.52 -10.41 18.11
N TYR A 550 -2.71 -11.48 18.05
CA TYR A 550 -1.97 -11.87 16.85
C TYR A 550 -2.91 -12.65 15.90
N PRO A 551 -2.91 -12.34 14.59
CA PRO A 551 -3.81 -12.97 13.63
C PRO A 551 -3.48 -14.44 13.40
N LEU A 552 -4.52 -15.25 13.25
CA LEU A 552 -4.46 -16.69 13.04
C LEU A 552 -5.06 -17.09 11.68
N THR A 553 -5.82 -16.19 11.06
CA THR A 553 -6.29 -16.25 9.68
C THR A 553 -5.94 -14.96 8.94
N ASP A 554 -5.88 -15.02 7.60
CA ASP A 554 -5.73 -13.83 6.75
C ASP A 554 -7.06 -13.08 6.56
N SER A 555 -7.05 -12.01 5.74
CA SER A 555 -8.25 -11.21 5.47
C SER A 555 -9.32 -11.93 4.63
N ASN A 556 -9.01 -13.11 4.10
CA ASN A 556 -9.93 -13.97 3.39
C ASN A 556 -10.35 -15.17 4.26
N GLY A 557 -10.00 -15.21 5.54
CA GLY A 557 -10.35 -16.30 6.45
C GLY A 557 -9.50 -17.56 6.27
N MET A 558 -8.42 -17.49 5.49
CA MET A 558 -7.53 -18.63 5.27
C MET A 558 -6.64 -18.82 6.49
N VAL A 559 -6.48 -20.07 6.94
CA VAL A 559 -5.60 -20.39 8.07
C VAL A 559 -4.16 -20.01 7.76
N LEU A 560 -3.51 -19.33 8.70
CA LEU A 560 -2.09 -19.00 8.61
C LEU A 560 -1.23 -20.18 9.07
N PHE A 561 -0.03 -20.27 8.49
CA PHE A 561 0.94 -21.32 8.76
C PHE A 561 2.27 -20.73 9.26
N ASP A 562 2.93 -21.45 10.17
CA ASP A 562 4.29 -21.11 10.61
C ASP A 562 5.33 -21.37 9.49
N CYS A 563 6.58 -20.96 9.71
CA CYS A 563 7.68 -21.14 8.74
C CYS A 563 7.97 -22.61 8.40
N ARG A 564 7.48 -23.56 9.20
CA ARG A 564 7.61 -25.01 8.99
C ARG A 564 6.40 -25.62 8.28
N GLY A 565 5.39 -24.80 7.94
CA GLY A 565 4.17 -25.25 7.27
C GLY A 565 3.13 -25.85 8.22
N ARG A 566 3.21 -25.60 9.53
CA ARG A 566 2.19 -26.05 10.49
C ARG A 566 1.11 -24.99 10.64
N ALA A 567 -0.15 -25.40 10.57
CA ALA A 567 -1.29 -24.52 10.80
C ALA A 567 -1.22 -23.90 12.21
N LEU A 568 -1.49 -22.61 12.33
CA LEU A 568 -1.46 -21.90 13.61
C LEU A 568 -2.68 -22.24 14.50
N ILE A 569 -3.72 -22.84 13.92
CA ILE A 569 -4.91 -23.29 14.64
C ILE A 569 -5.15 -24.77 14.42
N LYS A 570 -5.78 -25.39 15.41
CA LYS A 570 -6.41 -26.71 15.31
C LYS A 570 -7.91 -26.47 15.20
N CYS A 571 -8.50 -26.95 14.13
CA CYS A 571 -9.94 -26.97 13.95
C CYS A 571 -10.45 -28.36 14.29
N PRO A 572 -10.81 -28.66 15.55
CA PRO A 572 -11.41 -29.95 15.88
C PRO A 572 -12.74 -30.10 15.14
N ASP A 573 -13.16 -31.34 14.95
CA ASP A 573 -14.46 -31.67 14.40
C ASP A 573 -15.59 -31.07 15.25
N GLN A 574 -15.54 -31.20 16.57
CA GLN A 574 -16.44 -30.50 17.49
C GLN A 574 -15.65 -29.82 18.61
N GLY A 575 -16.03 -28.60 18.98
CA GLY A 575 -15.46 -27.90 20.13
C GLY A 575 -14.86 -26.55 19.78
N PHE A 576 -14.13 -25.97 20.73
CA PHE A 576 -13.50 -24.66 20.51
C PHE A 576 -12.34 -24.81 19.52
N ILE A 577 -12.25 -23.86 18.58
CA ILE A 577 -11.03 -23.69 17.79
C ILE A 577 -9.95 -23.27 18.76
N THR A 578 -8.82 -23.98 18.73
CA THR A 578 -7.65 -23.68 19.56
C THR A 578 -6.46 -23.34 18.68
N THR A 579 -5.47 -22.69 19.27
CA THR A 579 -4.16 -22.52 18.62
C THR A 579 -3.46 -23.89 18.54
N ALA A 580 -2.37 -23.97 17.77
CA ALA A 580 -1.51 -25.17 17.74
C ALA A 580 -1.01 -25.60 19.13
N ASP A 581 -0.90 -24.65 20.06
CA ASP A 581 -0.47 -24.85 21.45
C ASP A 581 -1.66 -25.01 22.42
N ASP A 582 -2.86 -25.31 21.91
CA ASP A 582 -4.09 -25.55 22.66
C ASP A 582 -4.65 -24.33 23.45
N GLU A 583 -4.18 -23.12 23.15
CA GLU A 583 -4.78 -21.88 23.69
C GLU A 583 -6.12 -21.52 23.01
N SER A 584 -6.95 -20.73 23.70
CA SER A 584 -8.23 -20.23 23.14
C SER A 584 -8.02 -19.26 21.96
N VAL A 585 -8.88 -19.39 20.95
CA VAL A 585 -8.94 -18.52 19.77
C VAL A 585 -10.17 -17.62 19.82
N TYR A 586 -10.02 -16.37 19.37
CA TYR A 586 -11.01 -15.30 19.47
C TYR A 586 -11.31 -14.69 18.10
N ASP A 587 -12.54 -14.22 17.88
CA ASP A 587 -12.90 -13.40 16.72
C ASP A 587 -12.53 -11.91 16.93
N VAL A 588 -12.83 -11.08 15.92
CA VAL A 588 -12.66 -9.61 15.98
C VAL A 588 -13.43 -8.94 17.14
N ASN A 589 -14.48 -9.58 17.67
CA ASN A 589 -15.29 -9.06 18.77
C ASN A 589 -14.81 -9.58 20.14
N GLY A 590 -13.75 -10.40 20.18
CA GLY A 590 -13.22 -11.01 21.41
C GLY A 590 -14.01 -12.23 21.89
N SER A 591 -14.89 -12.80 21.04
CA SER A 591 -15.66 -14.01 21.35
C SER A 591 -14.86 -15.27 21.03
N LYS A 592 -14.90 -16.26 21.93
CA LYS A 592 -14.26 -17.57 21.68
C LYS A 592 -14.95 -18.27 20.52
N CYS A 593 -14.17 -18.76 19.57
CA CYS A 593 -14.70 -19.39 18.36
C CYS A 593 -14.95 -20.89 18.59
N LEU A 594 -16.22 -21.30 18.50
CA LEU A 594 -16.64 -22.69 18.60
C LEU A 594 -16.89 -23.26 17.20
N ARG A 595 -16.15 -24.30 16.81
CA ARG A 595 -16.51 -25.13 15.66
C ARG A 595 -17.58 -26.10 16.10
N THR A 596 -18.82 -25.81 15.72
CA THR A 596 -19.92 -26.75 15.82
C THR A 596 -19.97 -27.51 14.51
N ILE A 597 -19.55 -28.77 14.49
CA ILE A 597 -19.87 -29.64 13.36
C ILE A 597 -21.39 -29.65 13.21
N ASN A 598 -21.88 -29.25 12.05
CA ASN A 598 -23.26 -29.50 11.61
C ASN A 598 -23.44 -30.97 11.16
N GLU A 599 -22.83 -31.92 11.88
CA GLU A 599 -23.02 -33.38 11.75
C GLU A 599 -23.53 -34.02 13.05
N ILE A 600 -24.26 -33.30 13.90
CA ILE A 600 -25.30 -33.99 14.70
C ILE A 600 -26.49 -34.15 13.77
N THR A 601 -26.34 -35.13 12.86
CA THR A 601 -27.33 -35.62 11.91
C THR A 601 -27.88 -34.58 10.94
N LYS A 602 -27.57 -34.75 9.64
CA LYS A 602 -28.50 -34.54 8.51
C LYS A 602 -29.76 -35.43 8.64
N LYS A 603 -30.25 -35.67 9.85
CA LYS A 603 -31.66 -35.95 10.06
C LYS A 603 -32.19 -34.57 10.34
N SER A 604 -32.80 -33.96 9.32
CA SER A 604 -33.62 -32.78 9.51
C SER A 604 -34.44 -33.01 10.79
N ARG A 605 -34.53 -31.99 11.63
CA ARG A 605 -35.38 -32.04 12.80
C ARG A 605 -36.53 -31.08 12.58
N ALA A 606 -37.71 -31.41 13.08
CA ALA A 606 -38.85 -30.51 13.06
C ALA A 606 -39.33 -30.32 14.50
N VAL A 607 -39.08 -29.12 15.02
CA VAL A 607 -39.47 -28.72 16.37
C VAL A 607 -40.36 -27.49 16.24
N TYR A 608 -41.52 -27.53 16.89
CA TYR A 608 -42.54 -26.50 16.82
C TYR A 608 -42.90 -25.96 18.20
N ASP A 609 -43.46 -24.75 18.24
CA ASP A 609 -44.19 -24.25 19.40
C ASP A 609 -45.62 -24.81 19.46
N LYS A 610 -46.34 -24.48 20.54
CA LYS A 610 -47.75 -24.86 20.74
C LYS A 610 -48.70 -24.34 19.65
N ASN A 611 -48.30 -23.32 18.89
CA ASN A 611 -49.09 -22.72 17.81
C ASN A 611 -48.66 -23.27 16.44
N SER A 612 -47.96 -24.40 16.41
CA SER A 612 -47.46 -25.03 15.19
C SER A 612 -46.45 -24.19 14.40
N ARG A 613 -45.74 -23.25 15.03
CA ARG A 613 -44.67 -22.46 14.39
C ARG A 613 -43.32 -23.16 14.54
N PRO A 614 -42.52 -23.24 13.48
CA PRO A 614 -41.23 -23.89 13.55
C PRO A 614 -40.27 -23.08 14.44
N LEU A 615 -39.47 -23.80 15.22
CA LEU A 615 -38.43 -23.25 16.09
C LEU A 615 -37.02 -23.48 15.53
N ILE A 616 -36.92 -24.32 14.50
CA ILE A 616 -35.72 -24.62 13.74
C ILE A 616 -36.04 -24.61 12.24
N ASP A 617 -35.06 -24.29 11.41
CA ASP A 617 -35.21 -24.32 9.94
C ASP A 617 -35.08 -25.74 9.38
N GLN A 618 -35.28 -25.90 8.06
CA GLN A 618 -35.20 -27.20 7.37
C GLN A 618 -33.79 -27.83 7.43
N ARG A 619 -32.76 -27.03 7.70
CA ARG A 619 -31.36 -27.43 7.84
C ARG A 619 -31.00 -27.77 9.30
N GLY A 620 -31.92 -27.57 10.24
CA GLY A 620 -31.74 -27.82 11.66
C GLY A 620 -31.14 -26.65 12.45
N ASN A 621 -31.00 -25.46 11.86
CA ASN A 621 -30.53 -24.28 12.58
C ASN A 621 -31.66 -23.71 13.45
N ILE A 622 -31.31 -23.18 14.62
CA ILE A 622 -32.28 -22.54 15.52
C ILE A 622 -32.75 -21.22 14.89
N LEU A 623 -34.07 -21.08 14.77
CA LEU A 623 -34.66 -19.84 14.29
C LEU A 623 -34.54 -18.77 15.38
N GLN A 624 -34.22 -17.54 14.97
CA GLN A 624 -34.10 -16.40 15.85
C GLN A 624 -35.27 -15.45 15.66
N ASN A 625 -35.71 -14.82 16.76
CA ASN A 625 -36.57 -13.66 16.65
C ASN A 625 -35.80 -12.49 16.02
N ARG A 626 -36.50 -11.43 15.63
CA ARG A 626 -35.90 -10.24 15.00
C ARG A 626 -34.80 -9.56 15.85
N ARG A 627 -34.81 -9.77 17.17
CA ARG A 627 -33.82 -9.22 18.11
C ARG A 627 -32.58 -10.11 18.27
N GLY A 628 -32.45 -11.18 17.48
CA GLY A 628 -31.35 -12.12 17.52
C GLY A 628 -31.40 -13.08 18.70
N LYS A 629 -32.55 -13.25 19.35
CA LYS A 629 -32.72 -14.26 20.41
C LYS A 629 -33.23 -15.56 19.81
N ASP A 630 -32.56 -16.64 20.12
CA ASP A 630 -32.94 -18.01 19.74
C ASP A 630 -34.35 -18.32 20.24
N LEU A 631 -35.21 -18.83 19.35
CA LEU A 631 -36.57 -19.24 19.68
C LEU A 631 -36.61 -20.53 20.50
N LEU A 632 -35.55 -21.34 20.42
CA LEU A 632 -35.42 -22.62 21.11
C LEU A 632 -34.29 -22.60 22.13
N ILE A 633 -34.60 -22.89 23.38
CA ILE A 633 -33.63 -22.98 24.47
C ILE A 633 -33.31 -24.45 24.74
N TYR A 634 -32.02 -24.77 24.77
CA TYR A 634 -31.52 -26.12 25.07
C TYR A 634 -31.14 -26.26 26.54
N LYS A 635 -31.45 -27.41 27.13
CA LYS A 635 -30.96 -27.83 28.44
C LYS A 635 -30.37 -29.23 28.32
N GLN A 636 -29.10 -29.40 28.68
CA GLN A 636 -28.37 -30.68 28.57
C GLN A 636 -28.45 -31.31 27.16
N GLY A 637 -28.37 -30.48 26.11
CA GLY A 637 -28.37 -30.95 24.72
C GLY A 637 -29.73 -31.39 24.17
N ARG A 638 -30.84 -31.19 24.91
CA ARG A 638 -32.21 -31.44 24.42
C ARG A 638 -33.00 -30.13 24.29
N PRO A 639 -33.86 -30.02 23.26
CA PRO A 639 -34.86 -28.95 23.17
C PRO A 639 -35.67 -28.92 24.47
N HIS A 640 -35.64 -27.80 25.20
CA HIS A 640 -36.25 -27.72 26.53
C HIS A 640 -37.50 -26.83 26.51
N GLU A 641 -37.36 -25.59 26.06
CA GLU A 641 -38.41 -24.59 26.14
C GLU A 641 -38.32 -23.58 24.98
N VAL A 642 -39.44 -22.92 24.71
CA VAL A 642 -39.55 -21.85 23.71
C VAL A 642 -39.20 -20.51 24.36
N LEU A 643 -38.59 -19.59 23.62
CA LEU A 643 -38.16 -18.26 24.09
C LEU A 643 -39.23 -17.47 24.88
N TYR A 644 -40.50 -17.57 24.48
CA TYR A 644 -41.62 -16.87 25.12
C TYR A 644 -42.35 -17.71 26.18
N GLY A 645 -41.73 -18.79 26.64
CA GLY A 645 -42.29 -19.76 27.57
C GLY A 645 -43.21 -20.77 26.88
N GLY A 646 -43.09 -22.04 27.27
CA GLY A 646 -43.91 -23.13 26.76
C GLY A 646 -43.10 -24.36 26.39
N ARG A 647 -43.81 -25.48 26.17
CA ARG A 647 -43.23 -26.75 25.73
C ARG A 647 -42.91 -26.71 24.24
N CYS A 648 -41.95 -27.54 23.84
CA CYS A 648 -41.65 -27.83 22.45
C CYS A 648 -42.47 -29.03 21.97
N TYR A 649 -42.78 -29.07 20.68
CA TYR A 649 -43.59 -30.12 20.06
C TYR A 649 -42.88 -30.69 18.81
N ASP A 650 -43.16 -31.93 18.45
CA ASP A 650 -42.75 -32.53 17.16
C ASP A 650 -43.72 -32.13 16.02
N SER A 651 -43.46 -32.60 14.80
CA SER A 651 -44.31 -32.34 13.62
C SER A 651 -45.71 -32.93 13.70
N ARG A 652 -45.97 -33.88 14.61
CA ARG A 652 -47.29 -34.48 14.86
C ARG A 652 -47.98 -33.86 16.07
N ASN A 653 -47.46 -32.75 16.58
CA ASN A 653 -48.00 -32.01 17.72
C ASN A 653 -47.91 -32.79 19.05
N PHE A 654 -46.98 -33.74 19.20
CA PHE A 654 -46.66 -34.34 20.48
C PHE A 654 -45.64 -33.48 21.25
N PRO A 655 -45.89 -33.16 22.54
CA PRO A 655 -44.90 -32.52 23.41
C PRO A 655 -43.61 -33.34 23.46
N LEU A 656 -42.42 -32.71 23.48
CA LEU A 656 -41.14 -33.45 23.46
C LEU A 656 -40.83 -34.22 24.76
N ASP A 657 -41.62 -34.05 25.82
CA ASP A 657 -41.61 -34.90 27.02
C ASP A 657 -42.47 -36.17 26.86
N ASP A 658 -43.28 -36.28 25.80
CA ASP A 658 -44.05 -37.47 25.46
C ASP A 658 -43.16 -38.52 24.77
N PRO A 659 -43.16 -39.80 25.21
CA PRO A 659 -42.37 -40.87 24.58
C PRO A 659 -42.66 -41.09 23.10
N ARG A 660 -43.82 -40.64 22.60
CA ARG A 660 -44.23 -40.77 21.20
C ARG A 660 -43.66 -39.65 20.33
N ALA A 661 -43.14 -38.57 20.91
CA ALA A 661 -42.61 -37.44 20.15
C ALA A 661 -41.36 -37.84 19.36
N ASP A 662 -41.35 -37.49 18.07
CA ASP A 662 -40.25 -37.80 17.17
C ASP A 662 -39.89 -36.58 16.33
N ILE A 663 -38.82 -35.90 16.77
CA ILE A 663 -38.29 -34.73 16.06
C ILE A 663 -37.62 -35.08 14.74
N SER A 664 -37.36 -36.36 14.44
CA SER A 664 -36.70 -36.76 13.19
C SER A 664 -37.65 -36.82 11.99
N ILE A 665 -38.96 -36.74 12.23
CA ILE A 665 -39.97 -36.67 11.18
C ILE A 665 -40.11 -35.22 10.71
N VAL A 666 -39.49 -34.91 9.56
CA VAL A 666 -39.55 -33.58 8.95
C VAL A 666 -40.48 -33.58 7.76
N PRO A 667 -41.56 -32.78 7.80
CA PRO A 667 -42.40 -32.58 6.65
C PRO A 667 -41.61 -31.93 5.51
N THR A 668 -41.75 -32.45 4.29
CA THR A 668 -41.14 -31.88 3.09
C THR A 668 -42.13 -30.97 2.40
N TRP A 669 -41.74 -29.72 2.14
CA TRP A 669 -42.55 -28.70 1.49
C TRP A 669 -41.78 -28.09 0.33
N GLU A 670 -42.49 -27.53 -0.64
CA GLU A 670 -41.87 -26.81 -1.76
C GLU A 670 -41.07 -25.60 -1.24
N THR A 671 -39.79 -25.53 -1.60
CA THR A 671 -38.91 -24.42 -1.20
C THR A 671 -39.24 -23.17 -2.00
N HIS A 672 -39.95 -22.24 -1.36
CA HIS A 672 -40.19 -20.91 -1.90
C HIS A 672 -39.20 -19.93 -1.26
N ILE A 673 -38.39 -19.24 -2.07
CA ILE A 673 -37.48 -18.20 -1.60
C ILE A 673 -38.12 -16.85 -1.88
N ILE A 674 -38.21 -16.00 -0.87
CA ILE A 674 -38.78 -14.65 -1.00
C ILE A 674 -37.70 -13.61 -0.67
N GLY A 675 -37.70 -12.52 -1.43
CA GLY A 675 -36.93 -11.33 -1.09
C GLY A 675 -35.41 -11.53 -1.15
N ASN A 676 -34.92 -12.11 -2.24
CA ASN A 676 -33.48 -12.35 -2.49
C ASN A 676 -32.74 -12.99 -1.31
N GLY A 677 -33.41 -13.87 -0.56
CA GLY A 677 -32.81 -14.58 0.56
C GLY A 677 -32.76 -13.79 1.88
N THR A 678 -33.64 -12.81 2.07
CA THR A 678 -33.72 -12.02 3.31
C THR A 678 -34.68 -12.66 4.32
N GLN A 679 -34.29 -12.67 5.59
CA GLN A 679 -35.18 -13.09 6.68
C GLN A 679 -36.28 -12.04 6.96
N LEU A 680 -37.54 -12.50 6.94
CA LEU A 680 -38.74 -11.71 7.15
C LEU A 680 -39.43 -12.11 8.46
N TYR A 681 -40.14 -11.15 9.07
CA TYR A 681 -40.77 -11.32 10.39
C TYR A 681 -42.23 -10.86 10.39
N ASP A 682 -43.04 -11.43 11.28
CA ASP A 682 -44.37 -10.94 11.57
C ASP A 682 -44.37 -9.82 12.62
N CYS A 683 -45.55 -9.30 12.94
CA CYS A 683 -45.72 -8.25 13.95
C CYS A 683 -45.31 -8.66 15.37
N CYS A 684 -45.09 -9.95 15.64
CA CYS A 684 -44.70 -10.49 16.94
C CYS A 684 -43.16 -10.72 17.05
N ASP A 685 -42.36 -10.14 16.16
CA ASP A 685 -40.91 -10.38 16.03
C ASP A 685 -40.56 -11.83 15.66
N LEU A 686 -41.52 -12.66 15.20
CA LEU A 686 -41.29 -14.06 14.84
C LEU A 686 -40.96 -14.21 13.36
N PRO A 687 -40.00 -15.09 12.99
CA PRO A 687 -39.60 -15.29 11.62
C PRO A 687 -40.72 -15.96 10.80
N LEU A 688 -40.88 -15.46 9.58
CA LEU A 688 -41.74 -16.01 8.52
C LEU A 688 -40.93 -16.73 7.43
N THR A 689 -39.65 -16.39 7.34
CA THR A 689 -38.66 -17.07 6.51
C THR A 689 -37.44 -17.44 7.35
N ASP A 690 -36.63 -18.39 6.89
CA ASP A 690 -35.35 -18.72 7.52
C ASP A 690 -34.27 -17.65 7.21
N THR A 691 -33.03 -17.88 7.66
CA THR A 691 -31.91 -16.95 7.44
C THR A 691 -31.47 -16.85 5.98
N PHE A 692 -31.93 -17.77 5.12
CA PHE A 692 -31.70 -17.77 3.67
C PHE A 692 -32.95 -17.31 2.89
N GLY A 693 -33.97 -16.77 3.58
CA GLY A 693 -35.20 -16.29 2.97
C GLY A 693 -36.16 -17.37 2.46
N VAL A 694 -35.97 -18.64 2.87
CA VAL A 694 -36.89 -19.74 2.54
C VAL A 694 -38.14 -19.62 3.42
N VAL A 695 -39.32 -19.75 2.81
CA VAL A 695 -40.61 -19.72 3.51
C VAL A 695 -40.67 -20.80 4.58
N LEU A 696 -41.05 -20.39 5.79
CA LEU A 696 -41.32 -21.30 6.90
C LEU A 696 -42.77 -21.81 6.83
N TYR A 697 -42.98 -23.04 7.27
CA TYR A 697 -44.28 -23.71 7.24
C TYR A 697 -44.69 -24.11 8.65
N THR A 698 -46.00 -24.09 8.91
CA THR A 698 -46.54 -24.71 10.13
C THR A 698 -46.34 -26.23 10.12
N SER A 699 -46.54 -26.89 11.26
CA SER A 699 -46.52 -28.37 11.31
C SER A 699 -47.56 -29.02 10.38
N ALA A 700 -48.64 -28.29 10.04
CA ALA A 700 -49.67 -28.71 9.08
C ALA A 700 -49.34 -28.38 7.61
N GLY A 701 -48.19 -27.77 7.32
CA GLY A 701 -47.78 -27.43 5.96
C GLY A 701 -48.37 -26.14 5.40
N ILE A 702 -48.85 -25.25 6.27
CA ILE A 702 -49.37 -23.95 5.84
C ILE A 702 -48.18 -22.97 5.78
N PRO A 703 -47.91 -22.30 4.65
CA PRO A 703 -46.84 -21.31 4.55
C PRO A 703 -47.14 -20.14 5.49
N LEU A 704 -46.14 -19.70 6.26
CA LEU A 704 -46.29 -18.61 7.21
C LEU A 704 -46.43 -17.23 6.53
N ILE A 705 -46.15 -17.14 5.24
CA ILE A 705 -46.26 -15.93 4.42
C ILE A 705 -47.11 -16.18 3.19
N GLN A 706 -47.99 -15.22 2.87
CA GLN A 706 -48.77 -15.19 1.64
C GLN A 706 -48.07 -14.29 0.63
N VAL A 707 -47.99 -14.75 -0.62
CA VAL A 707 -47.41 -13.99 -1.73
C VAL A 707 -48.48 -13.55 -2.73
N ASP A 708 -48.21 -12.48 -3.46
CA ASP A 708 -49.03 -12.05 -4.60
C ASP A 708 -48.68 -12.83 -5.88
N SER A 709 -49.38 -12.52 -6.98
CA SER A 709 -49.15 -13.14 -8.29
C SER A 709 -47.76 -12.88 -8.88
N GLN A 710 -46.99 -11.94 -8.32
CA GLN A 710 -45.62 -11.60 -8.71
C GLN A 710 -44.58 -12.22 -7.77
N GLY A 711 -45.00 -13.05 -6.81
CA GLY A 711 -44.12 -13.69 -5.82
C GLY A 711 -43.64 -12.78 -4.69
N LYS A 712 -44.20 -11.56 -4.57
CA LYS A 712 -43.87 -10.64 -3.48
C LYS A 712 -44.69 -10.92 -2.23
N ALA A 713 -44.11 -10.66 -1.06
CA ALA A 713 -44.82 -10.78 0.21
C ALA A 713 -46.07 -9.89 0.21
N LYS A 714 -47.23 -10.46 0.53
CA LYS A 714 -48.53 -9.77 0.64
C LYS A 714 -48.95 -9.59 2.09
N SER A 715 -48.82 -10.65 2.90
CA SER A 715 -49.11 -10.65 4.34
C SER A 715 -48.51 -11.90 4.98
N ASP A 716 -48.53 -11.99 6.31
CA ASP A 716 -48.37 -13.28 6.98
C ASP A 716 -49.60 -14.18 6.77
N HIS A 717 -49.53 -15.43 7.23
CA HIS A 717 -50.61 -16.41 7.10
C HIS A 717 -51.92 -15.99 7.79
N ALA A 718 -51.88 -15.04 8.73
CA ALA A 718 -53.03 -14.49 9.43
C ALA A 718 -53.55 -13.18 8.80
N GLY A 719 -53.01 -12.78 7.63
CA GLY A 719 -53.40 -11.55 6.94
C GLY A 719 -52.78 -10.27 7.54
N ARG A 720 -51.76 -10.39 8.38
CA ARG A 720 -51.09 -9.26 9.07
C ARG A 720 -49.86 -8.80 8.27
N PRO A 721 -49.36 -7.57 8.50
CA PRO A 721 -48.19 -7.07 7.78
C PRO A 721 -46.90 -7.85 8.08
N VAL A 722 -46.01 -7.85 7.10
CA VAL A 722 -44.67 -8.44 7.11
C VAL A 722 -43.61 -7.35 7.25
N PHE A 723 -42.52 -7.64 7.97
CA PHE A 723 -41.44 -6.71 8.28
C PHE A 723 -40.06 -7.30 7.97
N ASP A 724 -39.09 -6.42 7.68
CA ASP A 724 -37.69 -6.82 7.58
C ASP A 724 -37.02 -6.92 8.96
N LYS A 725 -35.73 -7.31 8.99
CA LYS A 725 -34.95 -7.42 10.23
C LYS A 725 -34.86 -6.12 11.06
N ARG A 726 -35.05 -4.96 10.42
CA ARG A 726 -35.02 -3.65 11.08
C ARG A 726 -36.41 -3.23 11.59
N GLY A 727 -37.46 -3.98 11.26
CA GLY A 727 -38.85 -3.69 11.59
C GLY A 727 -39.50 -2.71 10.62
N ILE A 728 -38.91 -2.53 9.44
CA ILE A 728 -39.48 -1.71 8.38
C ILE A 728 -40.54 -2.56 7.67
N PRO A 729 -41.76 -2.05 7.46
CA PRO A 729 -42.81 -2.79 6.80
C PRO A 729 -42.44 -3.11 5.35
N ILE A 730 -42.60 -4.36 4.99
CA ILE A 730 -42.58 -4.86 3.60
C ILE A 730 -43.96 -4.67 2.97
N THR A 731 -45.02 -4.83 3.75
CA THR A 731 -46.41 -4.80 3.28
C THR A 731 -47.19 -3.72 4.00
N ARG A 732 -48.14 -3.09 3.30
CA ARG A 732 -49.02 -2.05 3.87
C ARG A 732 -50.14 -2.66 4.70
N THR A 733 -50.53 -1.98 5.78
CA THR A 733 -51.71 -2.34 6.58
C THR A 733 -52.85 -1.40 6.24
N SER A 734 -53.90 -1.91 5.59
CA SER A 734 -55.06 -1.11 5.15
C SER A 734 -54.68 0.12 4.30
N GLY A 735 -53.61 0.02 3.51
CA GLY A 735 -53.09 1.11 2.67
C GLY A 735 -52.10 2.07 3.36
N TYR A 736 -51.78 1.86 4.63
CA TYR A 736 -50.87 2.70 5.41
C TYR A 736 -49.53 2.01 5.67
N TRP A 737 -48.45 2.79 5.65
CA TRP A 737 -47.13 2.39 6.08
C TRP A 737 -47.00 2.56 7.59
N LYS A 738 -46.97 1.45 8.30
CA LYS A 738 -46.87 1.43 9.77
C LYS A 738 -45.73 0.51 10.20
N ASP A 739 -45.04 0.89 11.27
CA ASP A 739 -44.08 0.00 11.92
C ASP A 739 -44.82 -1.17 12.58
N GLN A 740 -44.08 -2.13 13.13
CA GLN A 740 -44.68 -3.28 13.79
C GLN A 740 -45.56 -2.94 15.01
N LYS A 741 -45.35 -1.77 15.63
CA LYS A 741 -46.12 -1.29 16.77
C LYS A 741 -47.35 -0.49 16.33
N GLY A 742 -47.61 -0.41 15.03
CA GLY A 742 -48.72 0.34 14.45
C GLY A 742 -48.47 1.84 14.32
N LYS A 743 -47.25 2.33 14.56
CA LYS A 743 -46.90 3.74 14.38
C LYS A 743 -46.71 4.06 12.91
N SER A 744 -47.34 5.13 12.47
CA SER A 744 -47.23 5.66 11.11
C SER A 744 -45.79 5.99 10.73
N LEU A 745 -45.38 5.61 9.53
CA LEU A 745 -44.12 6.04 8.93
C LEU A 745 -44.27 7.45 8.33
N ARG A 746 -43.35 8.32 8.71
CA ARG A 746 -43.17 9.70 8.24
C ARG A 746 -41.94 9.74 7.35
N LEU A 747 -42.18 9.64 6.05
CA LEU A 747 -41.14 9.58 5.02
C LEU A 747 -41.05 10.92 4.30
N TYR A 748 -39.84 11.31 3.94
CA TYR A 748 -39.52 12.54 3.23
C TYR A 748 -38.58 12.25 2.07
N ASP A 749 -38.58 13.09 1.04
CA ASP A 749 -37.57 13.07 0.00
C ASP A 749 -36.24 13.68 0.50
N GLN A 750 -35.27 13.82 -0.41
CA GLN A 750 -33.97 14.44 -0.13
C GLN A 750 -34.06 15.93 0.26
N ASP A 751 -35.09 16.64 -0.21
CA ASP A 751 -35.32 18.06 0.06
C ASP A 751 -36.12 18.28 1.36
N GLY A 752 -36.53 17.19 2.01
CA GLY A 752 -37.31 17.21 3.24
C GLY A 752 -38.80 17.47 3.01
N LEU A 753 -39.31 17.26 1.79
CA LEU A 753 -40.73 17.31 1.48
C LEU A 753 -41.39 15.96 1.78
N PRO A 754 -42.62 15.94 2.30
CA PRO A 754 -43.26 14.72 2.77
C PRO A 754 -43.67 13.81 1.62
N LEU A 755 -43.47 12.51 1.82
CA LEU A 755 -43.90 11.42 0.95
C LEU A 755 -45.07 10.63 1.55
N THR A 756 -45.31 10.78 2.87
CA THR A 756 -46.46 10.23 3.58
C THR A 756 -47.20 11.29 4.41
N ASP A 757 -48.49 11.07 4.62
CA ASP A 757 -49.33 11.86 5.53
C ASP A 757 -49.06 11.50 7.01
N ILE A 758 -49.83 12.08 7.95
CA ILE A 758 -49.65 11.87 9.40
C ILE A 758 -50.02 10.46 9.87
N ASN A 759 -50.82 9.77 9.08
CA ASN A 759 -51.27 8.41 9.32
C ASN A 759 -50.38 7.37 8.61
N GLY A 760 -49.36 7.82 7.88
CA GLY A 760 -48.46 6.97 7.10
C GLY A 760 -49.06 6.54 5.77
N LYS A 761 -50.11 7.22 5.31
CA LYS A 761 -50.66 7.03 3.96
C LYS A 761 -49.70 7.64 2.96
N GLU A 762 -49.48 6.91 1.88
CA GLU A 762 -48.68 7.35 0.74
C GLU A 762 -49.32 8.56 0.06
N LEU A 763 -48.52 9.61 -0.14
CA LEU A 763 -48.94 10.81 -0.87
C LEU A 763 -48.85 10.57 -2.37
N ARG A 764 -49.70 11.27 -3.12
CA ARG A 764 -49.78 11.19 -4.58
C ARG A 764 -49.67 12.57 -5.19
N ASP A 765 -49.07 12.64 -6.38
CA ASP A 765 -49.11 13.86 -7.18
C ASP A 765 -50.54 14.15 -7.68
N ILE A 766 -50.72 15.33 -8.26
CA ILE A 766 -52.00 15.76 -8.85
C ILE A 766 -52.48 14.82 -9.97
N GLY A 767 -51.59 14.05 -10.58
CA GLY A 767 -51.89 12.98 -11.55
C GLY A 767 -52.18 11.62 -10.91
N PHE A 768 -52.37 11.56 -9.59
CA PHE A 768 -52.63 10.36 -8.79
C PHE A 768 -51.51 9.31 -8.78
N ARG A 769 -50.31 9.66 -9.23
CA ARG A 769 -49.13 8.78 -9.14
C ARG A 769 -48.57 8.82 -7.74
N SER A 770 -48.20 7.67 -7.22
CA SER A 770 -47.54 7.59 -5.92
C SER A 770 -46.22 8.36 -5.91
N LEU A 771 -45.95 9.05 -4.81
CA LEU A 771 -44.65 9.67 -4.58
C LEU A 771 -43.58 8.69 -4.05
N ILE A 772 -43.96 7.45 -3.72
CA ILE A 772 -43.09 6.41 -3.18
C ILE A 772 -43.00 5.24 -4.16
N ARG A 773 -41.79 4.71 -4.31
CA ARG A 773 -41.50 3.47 -5.02
C ARG A 773 -40.96 2.44 -4.04
N GLN A 774 -41.46 1.21 -4.20
CA GLN A 774 -41.01 0.07 -3.40
C GLN A 774 -39.75 -0.55 -4.00
N ASP A 775 -38.88 -1.09 -3.16
CA ASP A 775 -37.77 -1.94 -3.62
C ASP A 775 -38.22 -3.37 -3.98
N GLU A 776 -37.26 -4.23 -4.30
CA GLU A 776 -37.51 -5.64 -4.63
C GLU A 776 -38.13 -6.43 -3.47
N LEU A 777 -37.80 -6.07 -2.21
CA LEU A 777 -38.41 -6.68 -1.04
C LEU A 777 -39.84 -6.21 -0.83
N GLY A 778 -40.18 -4.98 -1.26
CA GLY A 778 -41.47 -4.33 -1.06
C GLY A 778 -41.42 -3.12 -0.11
N ARG A 779 -40.24 -2.76 0.41
CA ARG A 779 -40.07 -1.62 1.33
C ARG A 779 -40.28 -0.30 0.61
N PRO A 780 -40.85 0.74 1.26
CA PRO A 780 -40.95 2.08 0.68
C PRO A 780 -39.54 2.71 0.65
N ALA A 781 -38.79 2.50 -0.43
CA ALA A 781 -37.35 2.71 -0.45
C ALA A 781 -36.92 3.96 -1.21
N PHE A 782 -37.67 4.32 -2.27
CA PHE A 782 -37.31 5.43 -3.15
C PHE A 782 -38.47 6.41 -3.33
N ASP A 783 -38.16 7.65 -3.67
CA ASP A 783 -39.12 8.61 -4.19
C ASP A 783 -39.30 8.49 -5.72
N VAL A 784 -40.06 9.42 -6.32
CA VAL A 784 -40.30 9.47 -7.78
C VAL A 784 -39.05 9.74 -8.61
N ASN A 785 -38.01 10.32 -8.02
CA ASN A 785 -36.74 10.66 -8.66
C ASN A 785 -35.69 9.55 -8.46
N ASN A 786 -36.07 8.39 -7.91
CA ASN A 786 -35.18 7.31 -7.49
C ASN A 786 -34.20 7.68 -6.37
N SER A 787 -34.45 8.77 -5.62
CA SER A 787 -33.68 9.08 -4.43
C SER A 787 -34.20 8.27 -3.23
N LEU A 788 -33.29 7.88 -2.34
CA LEU A 788 -33.66 7.13 -1.13
C LEU A 788 -34.57 7.97 -0.22
N VAL A 789 -35.60 7.33 0.35
CA VAL A 789 -36.47 7.99 1.33
C VAL A 789 -35.71 8.29 2.62
N ASN A 790 -36.07 9.41 3.23
CA ASN A 790 -35.49 9.91 4.48
C ASN A 790 -36.52 9.93 5.62
N ASP A 791 -36.01 9.85 6.85
CA ASP A 791 -36.79 10.14 8.04
C ASP A 791 -36.82 11.65 8.34
N VAL A 792 -37.53 12.04 9.41
CA VAL A 792 -37.65 13.45 9.82
C VAL A 792 -36.31 14.14 10.13
N LYS A 793 -35.24 13.38 10.41
CA LYS A 793 -33.90 13.92 10.67
C LYS A 793 -33.02 13.92 9.42
N GLY A 794 -33.55 13.55 8.25
CA GLY A 794 -32.80 13.47 6.99
C GLY A 794 -31.93 12.22 6.89
N ARG A 795 -32.13 11.21 7.74
CA ARG A 795 -31.39 9.94 7.63
C ARG A 795 -32.09 9.08 6.61
N CYS A 796 -31.35 8.49 5.68
CA CYS A 796 -31.91 7.68 4.61
C CYS A 796 -32.17 6.23 5.05
N LEU A 797 -32.95 5.49 4.25
CA LEU A 797 -33.31 4.09 4.51
C LEU A 797 -32.10 3.20 4.80
N THR A 798 -30.92 3.43 4.22
CA THR A 798 -29.73 2.58 4.43
C THR A 798 -29.02 2.83 5.77
N SER A 799 -29.30 3.95 6.44
CA SER A 799 -28.71 4.29 7.74
C SER A 799 -29.19 3.36 8.87
N SER A 800 -28.28 2.92 9.74
CA SER A 800 -28.62 2.15 10.96
C SER A 800 -29.58 2.90 11.88
N ASP A 801 -29.48 4.22 11.92
CA ASP A 801 -30.26 5.08 12.81
C ASP A 801 -31.57 5.59 12.20
N PHE A 802 -31.91 5.16 10.98
CA PHE A 802 -33.16 5.52 10.31
C PHE A 802 -34.36 5.22 11.20
N ASN A 803 -35.11 6.26 11.56
CA ASN A 803 -36.31 6.12 12.38
C ASN A 803 -37.47 6.95 11.78
N PRO A 804 -38.28 6.33 10.91
CA PRO A 804 -39.38 6.99 10.24
C PRO A 804 -40.61 7.17 11.14
N THR A 805 -40.59 6.74 12.41
CA THR A 805 -41.77 6.87 13.30
C THR A 805 -41.84 8.20 14.03
N TYR A 806 -40.80 9.04 13.91
CA TYR A 806 -40.79 10.37 14.49
C TYR A 806 -41.61 11.35 13.66
N SER A 807 -42.45 12.13 14.33
CA SER A 807 -43.23 13.21 13.72
C SER A 807 -42.69 14.57 14.16
N PRO A 808 -42.62 15.57 13.26
CA PRO A 808 -42.30 16.93 13.66
C PRO A 808 -43.40 17.52 14.57
N PRO A 809 -43.06 18.39 15.54
CA PRO A 809 -44.03 18.99 16.45
C PRO A 809 -44.88 20.06 15.74
N ILE A 810 -46.15 19.79 15.44
CA ILE A 810 -46.99 20.67 14.61
C ILE A 810 -48.43 20.78 15.13
N LYS A 811 -49.00 21.98 14.98
CA LYS A 811 -50.45 22.24 15.09
C LYS A 811 -51.13 21.89 13.77
N VAL A 812 -51.96 20.84 13.79
CA VAL A 812 -52.70 20.36 12.63
C VAL A 812 -53.71 21.42 12.19
N ILE A 813 -53.60 21.90 10.94
CA ILE A 813 -54.59 22.78 10.31
C ILE A 813 -55.20 21.99 9.15
N THR A 814 -56.53 21.90 9.13
CA THR A 814 -57.27 21.17 8.11
C THR A 814 -58.16 22.15 7.34
N LEU A 815 -58.11 22.05 6.01
CA LEU A 815 -58.92 22.83 5.08
C LEU A 815 -60.01 21.92 4.50
N SER A 816 -61.23 22.42 4.39
CA SER A 816 -62.39 21.63 3.99
C SER A 816 -63.15 22.28 2.85
N GLU A 817 -63.56 21.49 1.86
CA GLU A 817 -64.54 21.89 0.87
C GLU A 817 -65.90 22.21 1.53
N LYS A 818 -66.74 23.02 0.87
CA LYS A 818 -68.10 23.37 1.36
C LYS A 818 -68.99 22.16 1.70
N GLY A 819 -68.71 20.99 1.10
CA GLY A 819 -69.39 19.72 1.37
C GLY A 819 -68.80 18.88 2.51
N GLY A 820 -67.82 19.40 3.26
CA GLY A 820 -67.19 18.71 4.39
C GLY A 820 -66.06 17.74 4.03
N GLY A 821 -65.75 17.57 2.74
CA GLY A 821 -64.58 16.81 2.29
C GLY A 821 -63.27 17.59 2.48
N GLY A 822 -62.13 16.89 2.57
CA GLY A 822 -60.81 17.54 2.66
C GLY A 822 -60.44 18.28 1.38
N LEU A 823 -59.98 19.54 1.51
CA LEU A 823 -59.50 20.33 0.38
C LEU A 823 -58.11 19.86 -0.05
N LYS A 824 -58.02 19.24 -1.24
CA LYS A 824 -56.77 18.70 -1.81
C LYS A 824 -56.07 19.77 -2.65
N LEU A 825 -54.90 20.21 -2.19
CA LEU A 825 -54.14 21.28 -2.79
C LEU A 825 -52.78 20.80 -3.26
N PHE A 826 -52.29 21.39 -4.34
CA PHE A 826 -51.03 21.05 -4.98
C PHE A 826 -50.25 22.32 -5.34
N ASP A 827 -48.93 22.23 -5.38
CA ASP A 827 -48.07 23.28 -5.92
C ASP A 827 -48.06 23.27 -7.46
N MET A 828 -47.29 24.18 -8.05
CA MET A 828 -47.12 24.26 -9.50
C MET A 828 -46.38 23.08 -10.13
N ASP A 829 -45.70 22.26 -9.31
CA ASP A 829 -45.02 21.05 -9.77
C ASP A 829 -45.95 19.82 -9.63
N GLY A 830 -47.19 20.03 -9.18
CA GLY A 830 -48.19 19.00 -8.97
C GLY A 830 -47.96 18.18 -7.69
N ARG A 831 -47.10 18.63 -6.77
CA ARG A 831 -46.87 17.98 -5.48
C ARG A 831 -47.94 18.36 -4.48
N PRO A 832 -48.39 17.43 -3.63
CA PRO A 832 -49.45 17.69 -2.67
C PRO A 832 -48.96 18.63 -1.56
N LEU A 833 -49.80 19.61 -1.24
CA LEU A 833 -49.65 20.56 -0.15
C LEU A 833 -50.58 20.25 1.03
N THR A 834 -51.64 19.49 0.78
CA THR A 834 -52.52 18.90 1.80
C THR A 834 -52.66 17.40 1.58
N ASP A 835 -52.99 16.66 2.63
CA ASP A 835 -53.38 15.25 2.52
C ASP A 835 -54.84 15.08 2.06
N GLU A 836 -55.32 13.84 1.95
CA GLU A 836 -56.70 13.58 1.51
C GLU A 836 -57.78 14.09 2.45
N SER A 837 -57.44 14.32 3.73
CA SER A 837 -58.34 14.92 4.71
C SER A 837 -58.34 16.45 4.66
N GLY A 838 -57.48 17.04 3.81
CA GLY A 838 -57.27 18.49 3.72
C GLY A 838 -56.31 19.03 4.77
N THR A 839 -55.60 18.15 5.49
CA THR A 839 -54.61 18.56 6.49
C THR A 839 -53.36 19.09 5.80
N ILE A 840 -52.90 20.26 6.20
CA ILE A 840 -51.69 20.88 5.62
C ILE A 840 -50.48 20.01 5.92
N LEU A 841 -49.76 19.67 4.84
CA LEU A 841 -48.52 18.92 4.90
C LEU A 841 -47.37 19.80 5.39
N VAL A 842 -46.32 19.16 5.86
CA VAL A 842 -45.19 19.83 6.51
C VAL A 842 -43.87 19.23 6.05
N THR A 843 -42.83 20.06 6.01
CA THR A 843 -41.47 19.57 5.78
C THR A 843 -40.96 18.75 6.97
N SER A 844 -39.85 18.04 6.77
CA SER A 844 -39.14 17.31 7.83
C SER A 844 -38.73 18.22 9.01
N LYS A 845 -38.54 19.51 8.75
CA LYS A 845 -38.26 20.55 9.77
C LYS A 845 -39.52 21.10 10.46
N GLY A 846 -40.70 20.58 10.12
CA GLY A 846 -41.98 21.00 10.70
C GLY A 846 -42.57 22.29 10.12
N ARG A 847 -42.09 22.74 8.95
CA ARG A 847 -42.60 23.96 8.31
C ARG A 847 -43.84 23.62 7.48
N PRO A 848 -45.02 24.27 7.68
CA PRO A 848 -46.22 24.03 6.87
C PRO A 848 -45.98 24.36 5.40
N LEU A 849 -46.42 23.50 4.49
CA LEU A 849 -46.27 23.68 3.04
C LEU A 849 -47.17 24.78 2.45
N LEU A 850 -48.13 25.30 3.24
CA LEU A 850 -49.05 26.37 2.87
C LEU A 850 -48.97 27.53 3.86
N GLU A 851 -48.92 28.76 3.35
CA GLU A 851 -49.04 29.98 4.14
C GLU A 851 -50.51 30.38 4.31
N THR A 852 -51.04 30.27 5.53
CA THR A 852 -52.43 30.61 5.86
C THR A 852 -52.60 31.98 6.55
N LYS A 853 -51.49 32.67 6.85
CA LYS A 853 -51.49 33.92 7.65
C LYS A 853 -52.20 35.09 6.97
N LYS A 854 -52.27 35.11 5.63
CA LYS A 854 -52.85 36.19 4.82
C LYS A 854 -54.34 36.02 4.54
N GLY A 855 -54.99 34.99 5.11
CA GLY A 855 -56.38 34.63 4.84
C GLY A 855 -56.52 33.50 3.83
N LEU A 856 -57.68 32.83 3.81
CA LEU A 856 -57.95 31.66 2.95
C LEU A 856 -57.99 32.00 1.45
N ASN A 857 -58.23 33.26 1.10
CA ASN A 857 -58.23 33.75 -0.28
C ASN A 857 -56.85 34.20 -0.78
N GLN A 858 -55.78 33.97 -0.03
CA GLN A 858 -54.40 34.32 -0.41
C GLN A 858 -53.44 33.16 -0.08
N LEU A 859 -53.90 31.93 -0.27
CA LEU A 859 -53.07 30.74 -0.08
C LEU A 859 -51.96 30.69 -1.12
N VAL A 860 -50.73 30.57 -0.62
CA VAL A 860 -49.52 30.34 -1.41
C VAL A 860 -48.73 29.18 -0.80
N ASP A 861 -47.91 28.53 -1.60
CA ASP A 861 -46.98 27.51 -1.10
C ASP A 861 -45.87 28.13 -0.21
N ILE A 862 -45.00 27.30 0.37
CA ILE A 862 -43.87 27.75 1.20
C ILE A 862 -42.88 28.69 0.51
N TYR A 863 -42.90 28.74 -0.82
CA TYR A 863 -42.03 29.59 -1.63
C TYR A 863 -42.77 30.83 -2.13
N GLY A 864 -44.03 31.03 -1.74
CA GLY A 864 -44.87 32.14 -2.18
C GLY A 864 -45.47 31.94 -3.58
N ARG A 865 -45.46 30.72 -4.12
CA ARG A 865 -45.98 30.37 -5.45
C ARG A 865 -47.46 30.01 -5.37
N ARG A 866 -48.12 30.04 -6.53
CA ARG A 866 -49.56 29.75 -6.69
C ARG A 866 -49.88 28.30 -6.34
N VAL A 867 -51.10 28.09 -5.88
CA VAL A 867 -51.63 26.80 -5.43
C VAL A 867 -52.80 26.40 -6.30
N TYR A 868 -52.94 25.10 -6.55
CA TYR A 868 -53.98 24.53 -7.39
C TYR A 868 -54.78 23.47 -6.63
N ASP A 869 -56.05 23.27 -6.99
CA ASP A 869 -56.83 22.14 -6.48
C ASP A 869 -56.61 20.86 -7.31
N CYS A 870 -57.29 19.76 -6.95
CA CYS A 870 -57.17 18.49 -7.67
C CYS A 870 -57.74 18.51 -9.11
N PHE A 871 -58.38 19.60 -9.54
CA PHE A 871 -58.87 19.82 -10.89
C PHE A 871 -58.06 20.89 -11.64
N TRP A 872 -56.85 21.21 -11.15
CA TRP A 872 -55.93 22.19 -11.73
C TRP A 872 -56.43 23.64 -11.71
N ARG A 873 -57.44 23.95 -10.88
CA ARG A 873 -57.95 25.32 -10.75
C ARG A 873 -57.05 26.12 -9.82
N PRO A 874 -56.64 27.34 -10.20
CA PRO A 874 -55.82 28.18 -9.34
C PRO A 874 -56.62 28.72 -8.15
N LEU A 875 -55.98 28.80 -6.99
CA LEU A 875 -56.51 29.43 -5.77
C LEU A 875 -55.97 30.86 -5.62
N GLY A 876 -56.59 31.62 -4.73
CA GLY A 876 -56.19 33.00 -4.40
C GLY A 876 -56.38 33.99 -5.55
N CYS A 877 -57.26 33.67 -6.50
CA CYS A 877 -57.59 34.53 -7.62
C CYS A 877 -58.53 35.66 -7.16
N THR A 878 -58.44 36.79 -7.83
CA THR A 878 -59.31 37.95 -7.63
C THR A 878 -59.74 38.48 -8.98
N LYS A 879 -60.91 39.11 -9.06
CA LYS A 879 -61.47 39.67 -10.31
C LYS A 879 -60.50 40.54 -11.13
N ASP A 880 -59.59 41.27 -10.46
CA ASP A 880 -58.68 42.24 -11.10
C ASP A 880 -57.29 41.65 -11.41
N LYS A 881 -57.07 40.35 -11.19
CA LYS A 881 -55.78 39.68 -11.39
C LYS A 881 -55.88 38.57 -12.41
N GLN A 882 -54.81 38.41 -13.18
CA GLN A 882 -54.64 37.33 -14.14
C GLN A 882 -54.65 35.96 -13.44
N MET A 883 -55.62 35.14 -13.83
CA MET A 883 -55.65 33.71 -13.51
C MET A 883 -54.70 32.99 -14.45
N LEU A 884 -53.82 32.17 -13.87
CA LEU A 884 -52.86 31.37 -14.62
C LEU A 884 -53.13 29.89 -14.39
N THR A 885 -52.91 29.12 -15.45
CA THR A 885 -52.76 27.68 -15.40
C THR A 885 -51.45 27.29 -14.70
N ILE A 886 -51.28 26.00 -14.41
CA ILE A 886 -50.04 25.48 -13.82
C ILE A 886 -48.78 25.76 -14.68
N PHE A 887 -48.95 25.99 -15.98
CA PHE A 887 -47.87 26.31 -16.92
C PHE A 887 -47.63 27.82 -17.09
N ASP A 888 -48.11 28.63 -16.14
CA ASP A 888 -48.06 30.11 -16.18
C ASP A 888 -48.68 30.73 -17.44
N ARG A 889 -49.63 30.03 -18.08
CA ARG A 889 -50.42 30.56 -19.20
C ARG A 889 -51.74 31.16 -18.71
N PRO A 890 -52.25 32.23 -19.34
CA PRO A 890 -53.59 32.76 -19.07
C PRO A 890 -54.66 31.66 -19.05
N LEU A 891 -55.45 31.62 -17.98
CA LEU A 891 -56.57 30.69 -17.88
C LEU A 891 -57.79 31.27 -18.59
N LEU A 892 -58.09 30.74 -19.78
CA LEU A 892 -59.27 31.10 -20.57
C LEU A 892 -60.48 30.30 -20.08
N ILE A 893 -61.50 31.01 -19.60
CA ILE A 893 -62.70 30.42 -19.00
C ILE A 893 -63.91 30.84 -19.82
N TYR A 894 -64.78 29.88 -20.11
CA TYR A 894 -66.01 30.08 -20.88
C TYR A 894 -67.22 29.66 -20.07
N ASN A 895 -68.39 30.21 -20.41
CA ASN A 895 -69.66 29.67 -19.92
C ASN A 895 -70.11 28.46 -20.76
N LYS A 896 -71.21 27.83 -20.36
CA LYS A 896 -71.80 26.68 -21.07
C LYS A 896 -72.16 26.93 -22.54
N ASN A 897 -72.28 28.19 -22.96
CA ASN A 897 -72.62 28.58 -24.33
C ASN A 897 -71.37 28.89 -25.17
N GLY A 898 -70.17 28.76 -24.59
CA GLY A 898 -68.90 29.08 -25.26
C GLY A 898 -68.56 30.58 -25.27
N GLU A 899 -69.24 31.40 -24.47
CA GLU A 899 -68.91 32.83 -24.35
C GLU A 899 -67.74 33.00 -23.36
N PRO A 900 -66.71 33.80 -23.68
CA PRO A 900 -65.58 34.02 -22.81
C PRO A 900 -66.01 34.77 -21.55
N LEU A 901 -65.52 34.32 -20.40
CA LEU A 901 -65.67 34.93 -19.09
C LEU A 901 -64.37 35.58 -18.61
N THR A 902 -63.25 35.28 -19.27
CA THR A 902 -61.97 35.97 -19.11
C THR A 902 -61.50 36.59 -20.42
N ASP A 903 -60.65 37.61 -20.34
CA ASP A 903 -59.94 38.13 -21.50
C ASP A 903 -58.77 37.22 -21.91
N ASP A 904 -58.05 37.58 -22.98
CA ASP A 904 -56.89 36.85 -23.48
C ASP A 904 -55.71 36.82 -22.49
N TYR A 905 -55.74 37.68 -21.47
CA TYR A 905 -54.78 37.70 -20.38
C TYR A 905 -55.26 36.89 -19.16
N GLY A 906 -56.43 36.25 -19.21
CA GLY A 906 -56.96 35.44 -18.10
C GLY A 906 -57.50 36.29 -16.94
N VAL A 907 -57.81 37.57 -17.18
CA VAL A 907 -58.48 38.46 -16.22
C VAL A 907 -59.99 38.33 -16.40
N THR A 908 -60.73 38.31 -15.30
CA THR A 908 -62.19 38.17 -15.33
C THR A 908 -62.85 39.37 -16.02
N LEU A 909 -63.73 39.11 -16.98
CA LEU A 909 -64.52 40.16 -17.63
C LEU A 909 -65.54 40.75 -16.64
N ILE A 910 -65.96 41.99 -16.87
CA ILE A 910 -66.90 42.71 -16.00
C ILE A 910 -68.17 43.03 -16.81
N VAL A 911 -69.34 42.73 -16.26
CA VAL A 911 -70.64 43.02 -16.87
C VAL A 911 -71.38 44.06 -16.03
N ASN A 912 -72.01 45.04 -16.68
CA ASN A 912 -72.92 46.03 -16.07
C ASN A 912 -72.41 46.69 -14.77
N GLY A 913 -71.31 47.46 -14.86
CA GLY A 913 -70.96 48.43 -13.81
C GLY A 913 -70.24 47.89 -12.57
N ASN A 914 -69.30 46.94 -12.74
CA ASN A 914 -68.37 46.35 -11.74
C ASN A 914 -68.68 44.93 -11.21
N LEU A 915 -69.64 44.20 -11.80
CA LEU A 915 -69.87 42.80 -11.45
C LEU A 915 -68.96 41.86 -12.27
N PRO A 916 -68.08 41.06 -11.63
CA PRO A 916 -67.26 40.09 -12.35
C PRO A 916 -68.13 38.97 -12.95
N THR A 917 -67.78 38.52 -14.15
CA THR A 917 -68.41 37.37 -14.83
C THR A 917 -68.20 36.04 -14.11
N ILE A 918 -67.23 35.96 -13.20
CA ILE A 918 -66.87 34.76 -12.45
C ILE A 918 -67.03 35.03 -10.95
N ILE A 919 -67.67 34.08 -10.27
CA ILE A 919 -67.81 34.00 -8.81
C ILE A 919 -66.68 33.09 -8.29
N PHE A 920 -65.93 33.62 -7.32
CA PHE A 920 -64.88 32.88 -6.60
C PHE A 920 -65.42 32.34 -5.27
N ASP A 921 -64.93 31.17 -4.85
CA ASP A 921 -65.23 30.65 -3.51
C ASP A 921 -64.39 31.33 -2.42
N GLU A 922 -64.52 30.85 -1.16
CA GLU A 922 -63.80 31.40 0.00
C GLU A 922 -62.27 31.26 -0.08
N TYR A 923 -61.77 30.42 -0.98
CA TYR A 923 -60.35 30.22 -1.26
C TYR A 923 -59.86 31.04 -2.45
N GLY A 924 -60.71 31.88 -3.05
CA GLY A 924 -60.40 32.61 -4.27
C GLY A 924 -60.29 31.70 -5.49
N ARG A 925 -60.92 30.52 -5.49
CA ARG A 925 -60.92 29.59 -6.61
C ARG A 925 -62.13 29.85 -7.52
N PRO A 926 -61.99 29.84 -8.86
CA PRO A 926 -63.12 30.03 -9.77
C PRO A 926 -64.15 28.90 -9.59
N ASP A 927 -65.39 29.26 -9.27
CA ASP A 927 -66.45 28.32 -8.90
C ASP A 927 -67.59 28.28 -9.93
N LEU A 928 -68.22 29.43 -10.18
CA LEU A 928 -69.40 29.57 -11.07
C LEU A 928 -69.31 30.85 -11.90
N ALA A 929 -70.04 30.90 -13.01
CA ALA A 929 -70.30 32.16 -13.70
C ALA A 929 -71.27 33.03 -12.88
N SER A 930 -71.33 34.33 -13.15
CA SER A 930 -72.20 35.29 -12.46
C SER A 930 -73.70 34.98 -12.58
N ASN A 931 -74.08 34.20 -13.61
CA ASN A 931 -75.44 33.68 -13.82
C ASN A 931 -75.69 32.32 -13.14
N GLY A 932 -74.74 31.80 -12.36
CA GLY A 932 -74.81 30.52 -11.66
C GLY A 932 -74.46 29.28 -12.50
N SER A 933 -74.05 29.43 -13.78
CA SER A 933 -73.67 28.28 -14.61
C SER A 933 -72.27 27.74 -14.29
N ALA A 934 -72.02 26.48 -14.65
CA ALA A 934 -70.70 25.87 -14.61
C ALA A 934 -69.70 26.61 -15.52
N LEU A 935 -68.42 26.49 -15.18
CA LEU A 935 -67.30 27.07 -15.91
C LEU A 935 -66.62 26.01 -16.78
N PHE A 936 -66.22 26.38 -17.99
CA PHE A 936 -65.60 25.49 -18.97
C PHE A 936 -64.23 26.02 -19.40
N ASP A 937 -63.30 25.13 -19.72
CA ASP A 937 -62.03 25.46 -20.36
C ASP A 937 -62.21 25.75 -21.87
N ALA A 938 -61.13 26.17 -22.55
CA ALA A 938 -61.14 26.44 -23.98
C ALA A 938 -61.47 25.21 -24.86
N SER A 939 -61.39 24.00 -24.30
CA SER A 939 -61.73 22.74 -24.99
C SER A 939 -63.17 22.29 -24.70
N GLY A 940 -63.96 23.07 -23.95
CA GLY A 940 -65.33 22.76 -23.59
C GLY A 940 -65.46 21.73 -22.47
N ASN A 941 -64.38 21.45 -21.71
CA ASN A 941 -64.45 20.60 -20.53
C ASN A 941 -64.83 21.43 -19.31
N GLU A 942 -65.73 20.91 -18.49
CA GLU A 942 -66.08 21.55 -17.22
C GLU A 942 -64.85 21.60 -16.29
N LEU A 943 -64.59 22.77 -15.71
CA LEU A 943 -63.44 23.03 -14.81
C LEU A 943 -63.46 22.19 -13.51
N LYS A 944 -64.58 21.52 -13.20
CA LYS A 944 -64.74 20.57 -12.08
C LYS A 944 -64.56 19.11 -12.51
N SER A 945 -64.03 18.86 -13.70
CA SER A 945 -63.81 17.52 -14.27
C SER A 945 -62.33 17.27 -14.53
N TYR A 946 -61.85 16.04 -14.29
CA TYR A 946 -60.49 15.60 -14.62
C TYR A 946 -60.17 15.60 -16.13
N LYS A 947 -61.18 15.83 -16.99
CA LYS A 947 -60.99 15.98 -18.43
C LYS A 947 -60.52 17.38 -18.84
N ALA A 948 -60.74 18.39 -18.01
CA ALA A 948 -60.21 19.72 -18.25
C ALA A 948 -58.69 19.72 -18.07
N PHE A 949 -57.96 20.38 -18.98
CA PHE A 949 -56.49 20.55 -19.00
C PHE A 949 -55.58 19.46 -19.62
N PHE A 950 -56.09 18.55 -20.46
CA PHE A 950 -55.22 17.71 -21.32
C PHE A 950 -55.07 18.28 -22.74
N GLU A 951 -54.06 19.13 -22.99
CA GLU A 951 -53.51 19.32 -24.35
C GLU A 951 -52.51 18.19 -24.68
N PRO A 952 -52.33 17.78 -25.95
CA PRO A 952 -51.47 16.65 -26.32
C PRO A 952 -49.98 16.98 -26.07
N ARG A 953 -49.31 16.17 -25.24
CA ARG A 953 -47.86 16.29 -24.97
C ARG A 953 -47.01 15.95 -26.21
N ILE A 954 -46.27 16.91 -26.73
CA ILE A 954 -45.03 16.69 -27.49
C ILE A 954 -43.85 16.76 -26.51
N HIS A 955 -43.02 15.72 -26.51
CA HIS A 955 -41.85 15.48 -25.65
C HIS A 955 -40.76 16.57 -25.69
N MET A 956 -40.17 16.88 -24.53
CA MET A 956 -38.72 16.96 -24.18
C MET A 956 -38.63 16.94 -22.63
N SER A 957 -37.62 16.39 -21.94
CA SER A 957 -36.18 16.53 -22.17
C SER A 957 -35.35 15.38 -21.59
N ASP A 958 -34.12 15.29 -22.09
CA ASP A 958 -33.02 14.38 -21.77
C ASP A 958 -32.73 14.16 -20.27
N ALA A 959 -32.63 12.90 -19.88
CA ALA A 959 -31.81 12.42 -18.77
C ALA A 959 -31.28 11.01 -19.09
N SER A 960 -29.96 10.86 -19.01
CA SER A 960 -29.16 9.62 -19.02
C SER A 960 -29.32 8.67 -20.22
N LEU A 961 -28.56 8.95 -21.28
CA LEU A 961 -28.06 7.94 -22.22
C LEU A 961 -26.83 7.27 -21.57
N GLU A 962 -27.05 6.20 -20.81
CA GLU A 962 -26.08 5.11 -20.66
C GLU A 962 -26.77 3.89 -20.03
N SER A 963 -26.65 2.74 -20.71
CA SER A 963 -27.28 1.44 -20.43
C SER A 963 -28.77 1.31 -20.77
N ILE A 964 -29.06 0.66 -21.90
CA ILE A 964 -29.86 -0.57 -22.03
C ILE A 964 -29.77 -0.93 -23.52
N ALA A 965 -28.81 -1.78 -23.84
CA ALA A 965 -28.79 -2.48 -25.12
C ALA A 965 -29.84 -3.60 -25.07
N GLY A 966 -30.77 -3.57 -26.02
CA GLY A 966 -31.41 -4.78 -26.57
C GLY A 966 -32.58 -5.38 -25.81
N HIS A 967 -33.71 -4.67 -25.65
CA HIS A 967 -35.02 -5.31 -25.38
C HIS A 967 -36.09 -4.74 -26.35
N SER A 968 -36.68 -5.60 -27.18
CA SER A 968 -37.84 -5.29 -28.04
C SER A 968 -39.08 -5.00 -27.19
N ARG A 969 -39.76 -3.86 -27.40
CA ARG A 969 -41.04 -3.56 -26.74
C ARG A 969 -42.22 -3.84 -27.67
N GLN A 970 -43.23 -4.54 -27.13
CA GLN A 970 -44.52 -4.78 -27.78
C GLN A 970 -45.41 -3.54 -27.60
N LEU A 971 -46.12 -3.16 -28.66
CA LEU A 971 -47.08 -2.08 -28.63
C LEU A 971 -48.46 -2.64 -28.24
N PHE A 972 -49.21 -1.91 -27.42
CA PHE A 972 -50.55 -2.27 -26.98
C PHE A 972 -51.52 -1.16 -27.37
N ASP A 973 -52.77 -1.51 -27.65
CA ASP A 973 -53.84 -0.55 -27.85
C ASP A 973 -54.32 0.06 -26.53
N ASP A 974 -55.24 1.00 -26.63
CA ASP A 974 -55.84 1.80 -25.56
C ASP A 974 -56.60 0.93 -24.52
N GLN A 975 -56.82 -0.35 -24.82
CA GLN A 975 -57.45 -1.35 -23.96
C GLN A 975 -56.45 -2.39 -23.41
N GLY A 976 -55.15 -2.21 -23.67
CA GLY A 976 -54.10 -3.09 -23.18
C GLY A 976 -53.97 -4.40 -23.96
N LYS A 977 -54.51 -4.48 -25.19
CA LYS A 977 -54.35 -5.64 -26.06
C LYS A 977 -53.14 -5.42 -26.97
N PRO A 978 -52.24 -6.42 -27.12
CA PRO A 978 -51.05 -6.21 -27.93
C PRO A 978 -51.42 -6.06 -29.41
N LEU A 979 -50.86 -5.04 -30.05
CA LEU A 979 -51.09 -4.72 -31.44
C LEU A 979 -50.43 -5.79 -32.31
N THR A 980 -51.26 -6.43 -33.14
CA THR A 980 -50.85 -7.44 -34.10
C THR A 980 -51.07 -6.92 -35.52
N ASP A 981 -50.24 -7.36 -36.46
CA ASP A 981 -50.48 -7.12 -37.89
C ASP A 981 -51.70 -7.92 -38.40
N GLU A 982 -52.02 -7.75 -39.69
CA GLU A 982 -53.15 -8.42 -40.35
C GLU A 982 -53.04 -9.96 -40.38
N CYS A 983 -51.91 -10.52 -39.95
CA CYS A 983 -51.65 -11.95 -39.84
C CYS A 983 -51.62 -12.46 -38.38
N GLY A 984 -51.87 -11.61 -37.39
CA GLY A 984 -51.83 -11.97 -35.96
C GLY A 984 -50.43 -11.96 -35.35
N THR A 985 -49.44 -11.37 -36.01
CA THR A 985 -48.06 -11.27 -35.52
C THR A 985 -47.86 -9.99 -34.72
N LEU A 986 -47.23 -10.10 -33.54
CA LEU A 986 -46.99 -8.98 -32.62
C LEU A 986 -46.07 -7.91 -33.23
N ILE A 987 -46.53 -6.66 -33.24
CA ILE A 987 -45.77 -5.53 -33.78
C ILE A 987 -44.75 -5.05 -32.72
N SER A 988 -43.47 -5.00 -33.07
CA SER A 988 -42.39 -4.47 -32.22
C SER A 988 -41.51 -3.47 -32.96
N TYR A 989 -40.95 -2.49 -32.25
CA TYR A 989 -40.13 -1.40 -32.83
C TYR A 989 -38.66 -1.51 -32.40
N GLN A 990 -37.72 -1.33 -33.34
CA GLN A 990 -36.28 -1.13 -33.11
C GLN A 990 -35.85 0.19 -33.78
N GLY A 991 -35.31 1.15 -33.01
CA GLY A 991 -34.95 2.48 -33.51
C GLY A 991 -33.44 2.69 -33.68
N TYR A 992 -33.05 3.35 -34.78
CA TYR A 992 -31.75 4.01 -34.98
C TYR A 992 -31.96 5.55 -35.10
N PRO A 993 -30.98 6.41 -34.74
CA PRO A 993 -31.18 7.86 -34.71
C PRO A 993 -30.86 8.52 -36.06
N VAL A 994 -31.68 9.49 -36.49
CA VAL A 994 -31.37 10.39 -37.63
C VAL A 994 -31.59 11.85 -37.20
N SER A 995 -30.65 12.71 -37.60
CA SER A 995 -30.53 14.11 -37.22
C SER A 995 -31.57 15.05 -37.84
N SER A 996 -31.87 16.12 -37.09
CA SER A 996 -32.72 17.28 -37.37
C SER A 996 -32.55 17.98 -38.74
N LYS A 997 -33.67 18.39 -39.35
CA LYS A 997 -33.91 19.75 -39.92
C LYS A 997 -35.37 19.97 -40.31
N PHE A 998 -35.90 21.14 -39.95
CA PHE A 998 -37.26 21.64 -40.16
C PHE A 998 -37.62 21.94 -41.63
N CYS A 999 -38.92 21.85 -41.98
CA CYS A 999 -39.69 22.91 -42.66
C CYS A 999 -41.21 22.64 -42.65
N TYR A 1000 -41.99 23.71 -42.45
CA TYR A 1000 -43.45 23.80 -42.47
C TYR A 1000 -44.03 23.74 -43.89
N ILE A 1001 -45.20 23.09 -44.09
CA ILE A 1001 -46.23 23.50 -45.07
C ILE A 1001 -47.64 23.22 -44.53
N ASN A 1002 -48.52 24.22 -44.74
CA ASN A 1002 -49.92 24.34 -44.36
C ASN A 1002 -50.90 23.42 -45.13
N ALA A 1003 -51.99 23.08 -44.43
CA ALA A 1003 -53.41 23.01 -44.84
C ALA A 1003 -53.79 22.30 -46.16
N THR A 1004 -54.71 21.34 -46.09
CA THR A 1004 -56.17 21.56 -46.34
C THR A 1004 -56.92 20.23 -46.34
N ALA A 1005 -58.15 20.27 -45.85
CA ALA A 1005 -59.13 19.21 -45.96
C ALA A 1005 -59.60 19.06 -47.41
N ASP A 1006 -59.82 17.84 -47.90
CA ASP A 1006 -61.08 17.56 -48.58
C ASP A 1006 -61.45 16.08 -48.64
N LYS A 1007 -62.77 15.90 -48.77
CA LYS A 1007 -63.58 14.69 -48.63
C LYS A 1007 -63.45 13.68 -49.77
N ASN A 1008 -63.93 12.49 -49.44
CA ASN A 1008 -64.75 11.57 -50.23
C ASN A 1008 -64.11 10.46 -51.06
N GLN A 1009 -64.68 9.26 -50.81
CA GLN A 1009 -64.93 8.14 -51.73
C GLN A 1009 -63.71 7.33 -52.18
N SER A 1010 -63.76 6.02 -52.40
CA SER A 1010 -64.72 4.95 -52.19
C SER A 1010 -64.06 3.71 -52.80
N GLY A 1011 -64.26 2.52 -52.22
CA GLY A 1011 -64.40 1.31 -53.02
C GLY A 1011 -63.15 0.45 -53.28
N LYS A 1012 -63.24 -0.76 -52.70
CA LYS A 1012 -62.96 -2.08 -53.31
C LYS A 1012 -61.50 -2.51 -53.57
N SER A 1013 -61.16 -3.57 -52.85
CA SER A 1013 -60.10 -4.59 -53.06
C SER A 1013 -60.26 -5.34 -54.42
N PRO A 1014 -59.37 -6.28 -54.86
CA PRO A 1014 -58.33 -7.02 -54.12
C PRO A 1014 -57.01 -7.36 -54.89
N ASN A 1015 -56.15 -8.14 -54.20
CA ASN A 1015 -55.09 -9.05 -54.67
C ASN A 1015 -53.61 -8.59 -54.76
N LYS A 1016 -52.88 -8.93 -53.68
CA LYS A 1016 -51.69 -9.81 -53.62
C LYS A 1016 -50.73 -9.81 -54.83
N SER A 1017 -49.48 -9.37 -54.64
CA SER A 1017 -48.37 -10.25 -54.21
C SER A 1017 -46.95 -9.65 -54.45
N LYS A 1018 -46.05 -9.94 -53.50
CA LYS A 1018 -44.56 -10.02 -53.55
C LYS A 1018 -43.70 -8.76 -53.32
N CYS A 1019 -43.32 -8.59 -52.04
CA CYS A 1019 -41.96 -8.58 -51.47
C CYS A 1019 -40.77 -7.86 -52.16
N ARG A 1020 -40.23 -6.87 -51.43
CA ARG A 1020 -38.83 -6.55 -51.04
C ARG A 1020 -38.74 -5.01 -50.95
N GLN A 1021 -38.39 -4.36 -49.85
CA GLN A 1021 -37.51 -4.67 -48.73
C GLN A 1021 -37.93 -3.84 -47.51
#